data_AF-A0A7K3F391-F1
#
_entry.id   AF-A0A7K3F391-F1
#
_cell.length_a   1.000
_cell.length_b   1.000
_cell.length_c   1.000
_cell.angle_alpha   90.00
_cell.angle_beta   90.00
_cell.angle_gamma   90.00
#
_symmetry.space_group_name_H-M   'P 1'
#
loop_
_entity.id
_entity.type
_entity.pdbx_description
1 polymer ?
#
loop_
_entity_poly.entity_id
_entity_poly.type
_entity_poly.pdbx_seq_one_letter_code
_entity_poly.pdbx_strand_id
1 'polypeptide(L)'
;MLRTRPRTARTLWAALALALTAGAVGPATGAAAAAGTSAAPGKPTVYVSATDGDDANSGGRKDPFRTIAAARDALAGHTSAKARGTVLIRGGTYVLDDTVELKGAANSWVTYAPYRNEKVTITGSHELPAEGWKKLTDLSEETLAQPRYSSHSRLNTPELREGVWVYDLGAQGIDPGTLYKNGFNWVQDPFAPELVVGGDTQVLAEYPNANSCATTETDCHLWGTGDKWDAEGPRDLMNVDLDARFGLQDDWNSSGTTPRAQFEDKKQQLDDPEQRDTWSPQEMRRMTPQIFTVGGRAAAGDRYKSWAPEAVPTVDDLGTRGFGEYADVPVQLDPRWIEDIDNTKAETEGWLSGYFGNNYANDMVRLLSWSGDRLYTKYPSMYIPQDAWTKVKVLNVLSEMDTAGEYYIDRYDDNDVLYYRPEGGTIEGKDATLQTFDKNFFLLDGTRGVTLRGLAMTGSLVSGVQLLDAVGTLVDAVDISNVSMDAVRIGRTTDTITAMPDYQSLRGGHGNVVQNSYLHDLGGGGVLLGGGDRATLERGGNVARHNEIARFSKLATYTPAGYLYGVGNSFEYNYVHDAPHMAVQIMGNDMRVNHNHFYDVVKNAGDMGAVYAGRDFTYLGNEIAYNHFEKIGGSNDALYMDDGASGVRFHHNVVNGSNSGVNFNSGHSNTANDNVFVGVKHVGHGGIYHQKGETRLPLDNSWVLHSRFKTFLDVREGEKYSATPETVAAWHEHYTDGQATYSDGKPIVYPQVERWYVPRVTATGAECTAADYATAGTEGCSRATVWDDADSLYVPSGVEIDHAVVVGGGSGFLETTATFTEPAAEYNLSRWSDKVNTRSVAAASVAETGLDLDTLRFSGSGAVAEAYGAAWVAEWNRHVTAEGIGRP
;
A
#
# COMPACT_ATOMS: atom_id res chain seq x y z
N MET A 1 4.22 -0.20 31.17
CA MET A 1 5.66 -0.01 31.44
C MET A 1 6.36 -1.32 31.10
N LEU A 2 7.10 -1.41 29.99
CA LEU A 2 7.99 -2.56 29.74
C LEU A 2 9.24 -2.40 30.60
N ARG A 3 9.53 -3.40 31.44
CA ARG A 3 10.84 -3.53 32.10
C ARG A 3 11.78 -4.39 31.25
N THR A 4 12.14 -3.92 30.07
CA THR A 4 13.34 -4.41 29.39
C THR A 4 14.53 -3.61 29.95
N ARG A 5 15.32 -4.23 30.82
CA ARG A 5 16.63 -3.69 31.21
C ARG A 5 17.52 -3.67 29.95
N PRO A 6 18.02 -2.52 29.47
CA PRO A 6 18.97 -2.52 28.37
C PRO A 6 20.33 -3.01 28.89
N ARG A 7 20.88 -4.04 28.23
CA ARG A 7 22.29 -4.42 28.36
C ARG A 7 23.14 -3.25 27.86
N THR A 8 24.05 -2.79 28.70
CA THR A 8 24.89 -1.62 28.49
C THR A 8 26.02 -1.91 27.49
N ALA A 9 25.91 -1.40 26.27
CA ALA A 9 27.05 -1.19 25.39
C ALA A 9 27.73 0.14 25.76
N ARG A 10 28.96 0.07 26.28
CA ARG A 10 29.80 1.25 26.58
C ARG A 10 30.41 1.78 25.30
N THR A 11 29.90 2.89 24.78
CA THR A 11 30.58 3.75 23.79
C THR A 11 31.08 5.02 24.47
N LEU A 12 32.39 5.08 24.72
CA LEU A 12 33.10 6.28 25.16
C LEU A 12 33.16 7.28 23.99
N TRP A 13 32.46 8.39 24.12
CA TRP A 13 32.64 9.56 23.27
C TRP A 13 33.86 10.34 23.76
N ALA A 14 34.96 10.31 23.00
CA ALA A 14 36.07 11.23 23.17
C ALA A 14 35.90 12.39 22.18
N ALA A 15 35.59 13.57 22.71
CA ALA A 15 35.66 14.83 21.97
C ALA A 15 37.14 15.15 21.69
N LEU A 16 37.48 15.46 20.44
CA LEU A 16 38.76 16.06 20.11
C LEU A 16 38.56 17.31 19.25
N ALA A 17 39.09 18.41 19.78
CA ALA A 17 39.00 19.76 19.26
C ALA A 17 39.79 19.94 17.95
N LEU A 18 39.21 20.74 17.04
CA LEU A 18 39.89 21.30 15.89
C LEU A 18 41.02 22.24 16.36
N ALA A 19 42.26 21.96 15.95
CA ALA A 19 43.36 22.91 15.99
C ALA A 19 43.92 23.09 14.57
N LEU A 20 43.63 24.24 13.99
CA LEU A 20 44.25 24.77 12.78
C LEU A 20 45.74 25.01 13.02
N THR A 21 46.61 24.39 12.22
CA THR A 21 47.96 24.91 11.98
C THR A 21 48.34 24.78 10.52
N ALA A 22 48.68 25.92 9.92
CA ALA A 22 49.30 26.03 8.61
C ALA A 22 50.82 25.78 8.74
N GLY A 23 51.43 25.12 7.76
CA GLY A 23 52.88 24.91 7.78
C GLY A 23 53.46 24.28 6.51
N ALA A 24 53.92 25.15 5.62
CA ALA A 24 55.10 25.08 4.76
C ALA A 24 55.38 23.86 3.83
N VAL A 25 55.53 24.23 2.56
CA VAL A 25 56.09 23.49 1.42
C VAL A 25 57.61 23.28 1.59
N GLY A 26 58.10 22.09 1.23
CA GLY A 26 59.52 21.80 1.00
C GLY A 26 59.70 20.49 0.22
N PRO A 27 60.55 20.42 -0.83
CA PRO A 27 60.55 19.32 -1.78
C PRO A 27 61.52 18.20 -1.35
N ALA A 28 61.14 16.94 -1.59
CA ALA A 28 62.07 15.81 -1.51
C ALA A 28 61.97 14.97 -2.79
N THR A 29 63.10 14.96 -3.50
CA THR A 29 63.42 14.20 -4.70
C THR A 29 63.24 12.70 -4.50
N GLY A 30 62.36 12.07 -5.29
CA GLY A 30 62.19 10.62 -5.38
C GLY A 30 62.66 10.11 -6.75
N ALA A 31 63.62 9.19 -6.73
CA ALA A 31 64.17 8.53 -7.90
C ALA A 31 63.09 7.71 -8.64
N ALA A 32 63.07 7.81 -9.97
CA ALA A 32 62.23 7.02 -10.84
C ALA A 32 62.66 5.55 -10.82
N ALA A 33 61.86 4.70 -10.19
CA ALA A 33 61.87 3.26 -10.43
C ALA A 33 60.96 2.97 -11.62
N ALA A 34 61.47 2.19 -12.58
CA ALA A 34 60.80 1.83 -13.81
C ALA A 34 59.41 1.25 -13.54
N ALA A 35 58.39 1.89 -14.13
CA ALA A 35 57.02 1.39 -14.16
C ALA A 35 57.01 0.09 -14.97
N GLY A 36 56.86 -1.04 -14.27
CA GLY A 36 56.32 -2.25 -14.89
C GLY A 36 54.95 -1.91 -15.45
N THR A 37 54.75 -2.22 -16.72
CA THR A 37 53.44 -2.19 -17.37
C THR A 37 52.46 -3.03 -16.56
N SER A 38 51.62 -2.39 -15.75
CA SER A 38 50.47 -3.06 -15.15
C SER A 38 49.50 -3.41 -16.27
N ALA A 39 49.20 -4.70 -16.40
CA ALA A 39 48.04 -5.13 -17.16
C ALA A 39 46.82 -4.36 -16.63
N ALA A 40 45.92 -3.95 -17.53
CA ALA A 40 44.65 -3.36 -17.13
C ALA A 40 44.01 -4.26 -16.05
N PRO A 41 43.65 -3.72 -14.87
CA PRO A 41 43.09 -4.54 -13.81
C PRO A 41 41.82 -5.20 -14.34
N GLY A 42 41.80 -6.54 -14.32
CA GLY A 42 40.60 -7.29 -14.66
C GLY A 42 39.43 -6.84 -13.78
N LYS A 43 38.20 -7.01 -14.27
CA LYS A 43 36.99 -6.70 -13.50
C LYS A 43 37.03 -7.45 -12.16
N PRO A 44 36.97 -6.75 -11.01
CA PRO A 44 37.12 -7.42 -9.71
C PRO A 44 35.95 -8.38 -9.49
N THR A 45 36.27 -9.65 -9.24
CA THR A 45 35.28 -10.72 -9.04
C THR A 45 35.59 -11.46 -7.75
N VAL A 46 34.60 -11.56 -6.86
CA VAL A 46 34.69 -12.32 -5.60
C VAL A 46 33.61 -13.40 -5.55
N TYR A 47 33.84 -14.42 -4.74
CA TYR A 47 32.96 -15.58 -4.60
C TYR A 47 32.46 -15.69 -3.17
N VAL A 48 31.19 -16.08 -3.00
CA VAL A 48 30.55 -16.32 -1.71
C VAL A 48 30.02 -17.74 -1.67
N SER A 49 30.20 -18.46 -0.58
CA SER A 49 29.65 -19.81 -0.39
C SER A 49 29.20 -20.05 1.04
N ALA A 50 27.94 -20.48 1.22
CA ALA A 50 27.38 -20.75 2.54
C ALA A 50 28.01 -21.97 3.24
N THR A 51 28.59 -22.90 2.48
CA THR A 51 29.02 -24.22 3.01
C THR A 51 30.53 -24.36 3.19
N ASP A 52 31.33 -23.80 2.27
CA ASP A 52 32.80 -23.90 2.28
C ASP A 52 33.50 -22.53 2.33
N GLY A 53 32.77 -21.45 2.59
CA GLY A 53 33.31 -20.10 2.76
C GLY A 53 33.67 -19.75 4.20
N ASP A 54 34.61 -18.81 4.33
CA ASP A 54 35.01 -18.16 5.58
C ASP A 54 35.21 -16.65 5.29
N ASP A 55 34.73 -15.77 6.16
CA ASP A 55 34.85 -14.32 5.95
C ASP A 55 36.29 -13.80 6.11
N ALA A 56 37.20 -14.62 6.66
CA ALA A 56 38.63 -14.35 6.66
C ALA A 56 39.33 -14.67 5.32
N ASN A 57 38.63 -15.32 4.37
CA ASN A 57 39.20 -15.73 3.10
C ASN A 57 39.46 -14.54 2.16
N SER A 58 40.16 -14.81 1.06
CA SER A 58 40.48 -13.81 0.03
C SER A 58 39.31 -13.46 -0.91
N GLY A 59 38.20 -14.22 -0.86
CA GLY A 59 37.09 -14.10 -1.80
C GLY A 59 37.36 -14.74 -3.16
N GLY A 60 38.44 -15.52 -3.30
CA GLY A 60 38.78 -16.23 -4.52
C GLY A 60 37.88 -17.45 -4.76
N ARG A 61 37.87 -17.98 -5.99
CA ARG A 61 37.01 -19.13 -6.34
C ARG A 61 37.26 -20.39 -5.50
N LYS A 62 38.49 -20.61 -5.05
CA LYS A 62 38.90 -21.75 -4.20
C LYS A 62 38.88 -21.43 -2.71
N ASP A 63 38.60 -20.17 -2.38
CA ASP A 63 38.74 -19.58 -1.06
C ASP A 63 37.67 -18.47 -0.91
N PRO A 64 36.37 -18.83 -1.00
CA PRO A 64 35.28 -17.86 -1.07
C PRO A 64 34.97 -17.26 0.30
N PHE A 65 34.37 -16.08 0.33
CA PHE A 65 33.77 -15.52 1.55
C PHE A 65 32.59 -16.38 2.01
N ARG A 66 32.25 -16.33 3.30
CA ARG A 66 31.04 -16.99 3.83
C ARG A 66 29.80 -16.16 3.57
N THR A 67 29.89 -14.84 3.76
CA THR A 67 28.75 -13.92 3.73
C THR A 67 28.77 -12.98 2.54
N ILE A 68 27.58 -12.55 2.12
CA ILE A 68 27.40 -11.53 1.08
C ILE A 68 27.96 -10.17 1.55
N ALA A 69 27.83 -9.87 2.85
CA ALA A 69 28.37 -8.66 3.47
C ALA A 69 29.91 -8.59 3.37
N ALA A 70 30.62 -9.67 3.64
CA ALA A 70 32.08 -9.71 3.47
C ALA A 70 32.50 -9.48 2.01
N ALA A 71 31.78 -10.06 1.04
CA ALA A 71 32.03 -9.82 -0.37
C ALA A 71 31.73 -8.38 -0.82
N ARG A 72 30.66 -7.76 -0.30
CA ARG A 72 30.39 -6.33 -0.47
C ARG A 72 31.58 -5.51 0.04
N ASP A 73 32.01 -5.75 1.27
CA ASP A 73 33.09 -4.99 1.93
C ASP A 73 34.42 -5.12 1.19
N ALA A 74 34.71 -6.29 0.65
CA ALA A 74 35.91 -6.53 -0.16
C ALA A 74 35.92 -5.74 -1.50
N LEU A 75 34.75 -5.42 -2.05
CA LEU A 75 34.63 -4.64 -3.28
C LEU A 75 34.42 -3.14 -3.03
N ALA A 76 34.08 -2.74 -1.80
CA ALA A 76 33.78 -1.36 -1.45
C ALA A 76 34.95 -0.42 -1.78
N GLY A 77 34.69 0.61 -2.59
CA GLY A 77 35.69 1.58 -3.03
C GLY A 77 36.62 1.09 -4.14
N HIS A 78 36.44 -0.15 -4.63
CA HIS A 78 37.30 -0.76 -5.65
C HIS A 78 36.62 -0.92 -7.02
N THR A 79 35.41 -0.38 -7.19
CA THR A 79 34.58 -0.52 -8.40
C THR A 79 34.24 0.83 -9.02
N SER A 80 33.98 0.83 -10.33
CA SER A 80 33.57 2.03 -11.07
C SER A 80 32.76 1.66 -12.31
N ALA A 81 32.15 2.65 -12.97
CA ALA A 81 31.48 2.44 -14.25
C ALA A 81 32.36 1.74 -15.31
N LYS A 82 33.69 1.98 -15.29
CA LYS A 82 34.66 1.35 -16.22
C LYS A 82 35.16 -0.01 -15.73
N ALA A 83 35.19 -0.22 -14.42
CA ALA A 83 35.67 -1.44 -13.77
C ALA A 83 34.60 -1.95 -12.78
N ARG A 84 33.52 -2.52 -13.33
CA ARG A 84 32.40 -3.06 -12.53
C ARG A 84 32.86 -4.28 -11.73
N GLY A 85 32.40 -4.38 -10.50
CA GLY A 85 32.62 -5.55 -9.65
C GLY A 85 31.57 -6.63 -9.83
N THR A 86 31.89 -7.87 -9.46
CA THR A 86 30.93 -8.98 -9.47
C THR A 86 31.11 -9.84 -8.23
N VAL A 87 30.01 -10.07 -7.53
CA VAL A 87 29.87 -11.04 -6.44
C VAL A 87 29.15 -12.26 -7.01
N LEU A 88 29.88 -13.37 -7.14
CA LEU A 88 29.33 -14.65 -7.61
C LEU A 88 28.99 -15.54 -6.41
N ILE A 89 27.70 -15.76 -6.20
CA ILE A 89 27.18 -16.47 -5.03
C ILE A 89 26.96 -17.94 -5.40
N ARG A 90 27.61 -18.87 -4.70
CA ARG A 90 27.46 -20.30 -4.92
C ARG A 90 26.07 -20.77 -4.46
N GLY A 91 25.61 -21.89 -5.00
CA GLY A 91 24.29 -22.42 -4.66
C GLY A 91 24.19 -22.80 -3.19
N GLY A 92 23.07 -22.45 -2.58
CA GLY A 92 22.81 -22.67 -1.15
C GLY A 92 21.84 -21.67 -0.56
N THR A 93 21.53 -21.86 0.72
CA THR A 93 20.70 -20.97 1.53
C THR A 93 21.60 -20.06 2.36
N TYR A 94 21.33 -18.76 2.31
CA TYR A 94 22.03 -17.70 3.02
C TYR A 94 21.09 -17.05 4.00
N VAL A 95 21.18 -17.45 5.27
CA VAL A 95 20.38 -16.88 6.35
C VAL A 95 20.98 -15.53 6.75
N LEU A 96 20.16 -14.48 6.81
CA LEU A 96 20.55 -13.13 7.21
C LEU A 96 20.12 -12.84 8.64
N ASP A 97 21.06 -12.40 9.47
CA ASP A 97 20.78 -11.80 10.78
C ASP A 97 20.61 -10.27 10.68
N ASP A 98 21.07 -9.67 9.56
CA ASP A 98 21.00 -8.24 9.30
C ASP A 98 20.94 -7.93 7.80
N THR A 99 20.50 -6.72 7.47
CA THR A 99 20.40 -6.22 6.10
C THR A 99 21.77 -6.20 5.41
N VAL A 100 21.84 -6.62 4.15
CA VAL A 100 22.99 -6.30 3.29
C VAL A 100 22.88 -4.83 2.86
N GLU A 101 23.43 -3.92 3.66
CA GLU A 101 23.41 -2.48 3.39
C GLU A 101 24.51 -2.08 2.40
N LEU A 102 24.15 -1.43 1.29
CA LEU A 102 25.08 -0.85 0.32
C LEU A 102 24.93 0.67 0.37
N LYS A 103 25.94 1.35 0.92
CA LYS A 103 25.90 2.80 1.13
C LYS A 103 26.86 3.57 0.24
N GLY A 104 26.33 4.56 -0.46
CA GLY A 104 27.05 5.56 -1.24
C GLY A 104 27.83 5.03 -2.43
N ALA A 105 28.69 5.91 -2.96
CA ALA A 105 29.51 5.64 -4.14
C ALA A 105 30.47 4.45 -3.97
N ALA A 106 30.92 4.17 -2.74
CA ALA A 106 31.84 3.07 -2.46
C ALA A 106 31.24 1.69 -2.82
N ASN A 107 29.93 1.52 -2.69
CA ASN A 107 29.23 0.26 -2.95
C ASN A 107 28.56 0.20 -4.35
N SER A 108 28.93 1.12 -5.25
CA SER A 108 28.33 1.27 -6.57
C SER A 108 28.96 0.36 -7.62
N TRP A 109 28.30 0.16 -8.75
CA TRP A 109 28.83 -0.55 -9.93
C TRP A 109 29.16 -2.04 -9.68
N VAL A 110 28.42 -2.69 -8.78
CA VAL A 110 28.57 -4.11 -8.42
C VAL A 110 27.38 -4.92 -8.93
N THR A 111 27.63 -6.15 -9.37
CA THR A 111 26.59 -7.13 -9.69
C THR A 111 26.64 -8.28 -8.70
N TYR A 112 25.52 -8.57 -8.05
CA TYR A 112 25.30 -9.74 -7.19
C TYR A 112 24.48 -10.75 -7.98
N ALA A 113 25.04 -11.92 -8.23
CA ALA A 113 24.39 -12.95 -9.04
C ALA A 113 24.83 -14.36 -8.63
N PRO A 114 24.00 -15.39 -8.89
CA PRO A 114 24.43 -16.76 -8.75
C PRO A 114 25.65 -17.11 -9.59
N TYR A 115 26.44 -18.05 -9.11
CA TYR A 115 27.49 -18.66 -9.89
C TYR A 115 26.88 -19.59 -10.93
N ARG A 116 26.88 -19.15 -12.20
CA ARG A 116 26.26 -19.89 -13.32
C ARG A 116 24.76 -20.04 -13.10
N ASN A 117 24.25 -21.26 -13.09
CA ASN A 117 22.83 -21.58 -12.91
C ASN A 117 22.57 -22.24 -11.55
N GLU A 118 23.49 -22.07 -10.59
CA GLU A 118 23.29 -22.54 -9.22
C GLU A 118 22.12 -21.76 -8.58
N LYS A 119 21.29 -22.42 -7.76
CA LYS A 119 20.16 -21.78 -7.07
C LYS A 119 20.64 -21.15 -5.77
N VAL A 120 20.33 -19.87 -5.58
CA VAL A 120 20.70 -19.09 -4.39
C VAL A 120 19.43 -18.60 -3.73
N THR A 121 19.25 -18.97 -2.45
CA THR A 121 18.15 -18.47 -1.61
C THR A 121 18.73 -17.63 -0.50
N ILE A 122 18.29 -16.39 -0.36
CA ILE A 122 18.58 -15.50 0.75
C ILE A 122 17.34 -15.45 1.63
N THR A 123 17.49 -15.63 2.93
CA THR A 123 16.32 -15.67 3.82
C THR A 123 16.59 -15.08 5.18
N GLY A 124 15.57 -14.44 5.76
CA GLY A 124 15.55 -14.06 7.17
C GLY A 124 14.84 -15.08 8.05
N SER A 125 14.42 -16.23 7.50
CA SER A 125 13.66 -17.23 8.24
C SER A 125 14.58 -18.11 9.08
N HIS A 126 14.19 -18.38 10.32
CA HIS A 126 14.87 -19.34 11.19
C HIS A 126 14.27 -20.72 10.98
N GLU A 127 15.12 -21.72 10.70
CA GLU A 127 14.69 -23.12 10.69
C GLU A 127 14.27 -23.58 12.09
N LEU A 128 13.22 -24.40 12.14
CA LEU A 128 12.73 -25.06 13.34
C LEU A 128 12.99 -26.58 13.22
N PRO A 129 14.20 -27.07 13.56
CA PRO A 129 14.58 -28.47 13.42
C PRO A 129 13.58 -29.46 14.03
N ALA A 130 13.40 -30.60 13.36
CA ALA A 130 12.42 -31.62 13.73
C ALA A 130 12.56 -32.09 15.20
N GLU A 131 13.79 -32.14 15.72
CA GLU A 131 14.09 -32.55 17.10
C GLU A 131 13.59 -31.59 18.18
N GLY A 132 13.31 -30.34 17.84
CA GLY A 132 12.78 -29.34 18.77
C GLY A 132 11.27 -29.49 19.01
N TRP A 133 10.57 -30.16 18.09
CA TRP A 133 9.13 -30.35 18.14
C TRP A 133 8.72 -31.49 19.07
N LYS A 134 7.71 -31.25 19.90
CA LYS A 134 7.11 -32.27 20.77
C LYS A 134 5.59 -32.20 20.68
N LYS A 135 4.92 -33.35 20.64
CA LYS A 135 3.46 -33.37 20.81
C LYS A 135 3.11 -32.87 22.20
N LEU A 136 2.13 -31.99 22.29
CA LEU A 136 1.68 -31.44 23.56
C LEU A 136 1.20 -32.54 24.51
N THR A 137 0.54 -33.57 23.97
CA THR A 137 0.02 -34.74 24.71
C THR A 137 1.11 -35.67 25.23
N ASP A 138 2.33 -35.58 24.70
CA ASP A 138 3.45 -36.43 25.10
C ASP A 138 4.31 -35.77 26.19
N LEU A 139 4.06 -34.50 26.52
CA LEU A 139 4.74 -33.80 27.60
C LEU A 139 4.27 -34.31 28.96
N SER A 140 5.20 -34.50 29.89
CA SER A 140 4.88 -34.90 31.26
C SER A 140 4.16 -33.79 32.02
N GLU A 141 3.36 -34.15 33.02
CA GLU A 141 2.73 -33.19 33.94
C GLU A 141 3.75 -32.24 34.58
N GLU A 142 4.95 -32.73 34.91
CA GLU A 142 6.06 -31.90 35.42
C GLU A 142 6.56 -30.88 34.40
N THR A 143 6.59 -31.24 33.11
CA THR A 143 6.99 -30.30 32.05
C THR A 143 5.92 -29.24 31.86
N LEU A 144 4.66 -29.66 31.76
CA LEU A 144 3.52 -28.76 31.61
C LEU A 144 3.36 -27.80 32.81
N ALA A 145 3.75 -28.23 34.02
CA ALA A 145 3.74 -27.38 35.22
C ALA A 145 4.79 -26.26 35.23
N GLN A 146 5.72 -26.22 34.26
CA GLN A 146 6.73 -25.16 34.19
C GLN A 146 6.10 -23.84 33.72
N PRO A 147 6.50 -22.67 34.27
CA PRO A 147 5.90 -21.38 33.93
C PRO A 147 5.82 -21.07 32.43
N ARG A 148 6.85 -21.44 31.66
CA ARG A 148 6.90 -21.26 30.20
C ARG A 148 5.77 -21.94 29.43
N TYR A 149 5.24 -23.04 29.95
CA TYR A 149 4.12 -23.75 29.33
C TYR A 149 2.77 -23.33 29.90
N SER A 150 2.71 -22.36 30.82
CA SER A 150 1.48 -21.96 31.54
C SER A 150 0.24 -21.80 30.64
N SER A 151 0.42 -21.29 29.42
CA SER A 151 -0.60 -21.16 28.40
C SER A 151 -1.30 -22.46 27.98
N HIS A 152 -0.66 -23.62 28.17
CA HIS A 152 -1.15 -24.93 27.73
C HIS A 152 -2.54 -25.27 28.28
N SER A 153 -2.92 -24.73 29.44
CA SER A 153 -4.21 -25.03 30.08
C SER A 153 -5.39 -24.39 29.35
N ARG A 154 -5.15 -23.38 28.50
CA ARG A 154 -6.18 -22.73 27.67
C ARG A 154 -6.73 -23.65 26.57
N LEU A 155 -5.96 -24.65 26.15
CA LEU A 155 -6.43 -25.80 25.37
C LEU A 155 -7.18 -26.79 26.27
N ASN A 156 -8.31 -26.38 26.80
CA ASN A 156 -8.95 -26.98 27.98
C ASN A 156 -9.69 -28.30 27.74
N THR A 157 -9.81 -28.76 26.50
CA THR A 157 -10.40 -30.06 26.14
C THR A 157 -9.38 -31.01 25.52
N PRO A 158 -9.57 -32.34 25.62
CA PRO A 158 -8.74 -33.29 24.89
C PRO A 158 -8.68 -33.02 23.39
N GLU A 159 -9.79 -32.62 22.79
CA GLU A 159 -9.92 -32.35 21.35
C GLU A 159 -9.08 -31.16 20.89
N LEU A 160 -8.97 -30.10 21.72
CA LEU A 160 -8.11 -28.94 21.44
C LEU A 160 -6.62 -29.25 21.65
N ARG A 161 -6.29 -30.26 22.46
CA ARG A 161 -4.89 -30.69 22.70
C ARG A 161 -4.41 -31.69 21.67
N GLU A 162 -5.32 -32.49 21.12
CA GLU A 162 -5.00 -33.54 20.16
C GLU A 162 -4.42 -32.97 18.87
N GLY A 163 -3.27 -33.52 18.46
CA GLY A 163 -2.59 -33.08 17.23
C GLY A 163 -1.84 -31.76 17.36
N VAL A 164 -1.80 -31.13 18.55
CA VAL A 164 -0.99 -29.93 18.80
C VAL A 164 0.45 -30.31 19.10
N TRP A 165 1.36 -29.60 18.45
CA TRP A 165 2.79 -29.68 18.68
C TRP A 165 3.29 -28.38 19.29
N VAL A 166 4.33 -28.47 20.12
CA VAL A 166 5.01 -27.32 20.71
C VAL A 166 6.47 -27.27 20.32
N TYR A 167 6.99 -26.06 20.24
CA TYR A 167 8.39 -25.76 20.04
C TYR A 167 8.82 -24.65 21.02
N ASP A 168 9.87 -24.89 21.78
CA ASP A 168 10.41 -23.93 22.75
C ASP A 168 11.42 -23.01 22.03
N LEU A 169 10.94 -21.85 21.56
CA LEU A 169 11.75 -20.89 20.81
C LEU A 169 12.84 -20.29 21.71
N GLY A 170 12.48 -19.96 22.96
CA GLY A 170 13.41 -19.39 23.94
C GLY A 170 14.59 -20.32 24.24
N ALA A 171 14.35 -21.64 24.35
CA ALA A 171 15.42 -22.63 24.53
C ALA A 171 16.38 -22.73 23.32
N GLN A 172 15.91 -22.33 22.13
CA GLN A 172 16.72 -22.29 20.90
C GLN A 172 17.31 -20.89 20.62
N GLY A 173 17.00 -19.90 21.46
CA GLY A 173 17.43 -18.52 21.26
C GLY A 173 16.81 -17.86 20.04
N ILE A 174 15.63 -18.31 19.61
CA ILE A 174 14.87 -17.73 18.49
C ILE A 174 13.93 -16.67 19.05
N ASP A 175 14.03 -15.44 18.52
CA ASP A 175 13.13 -14.34 18.88
C ASP A 175 11.69 -14.67 18.43
N PRO A 176 10.67 -14.64 19.31
CA PRO A 176 9.28 -14.89 18.95
C PRO A 176 8.63 -13.74 18.14
N GLY A 177 9.33 -12.62 17.95
CA GLY A 177 8.89 -11.40 17.29
C GLY A 177 7.77 -10.67 18.04
N THR A 178 7.16 -9.65 17.42
CA THR A 178 6.13 -8.79 18.06
C THR A 178 4.93 -8.57 17.14
N LEU A 179 3.71 -8.52 17.69
CA LEU A 179 2.52 -8.10 16.97
C LEU A 179 2.28 -6.59 17.17
N TYR A 180 2.39 -5.82 16.09
CA TYR A 180 2.22 -4.37 16.12
C TYR A 180 0.82 -3.92 15.68
N LYS A 181 0.49 -2.66 16.01
CA LYS A 181 -0.71 -1.98 15.52
C LYS A 181 -0.49 -1.57 14.06
N ASN A 182 -1.02 -2.37 13.13
CA ASN A 182 -1.04 -2.07 11.70
C ASN A 182 -2.46 -1.75 11.20
N GLY A 183 -2.62 -1.44 9.92
CA GLY A 183 -3.91 -1.10 9.30
C GLY A 183 -3.87 0.13 8.40
N PHE A 184 -5.02 0.47 7.83
CA PHE A 184 -5.23 1.59 6.92
C PHE A 184 -4.72 2.91 7.51
N ASN A 185 -3.84 3.60 6.77
CA ASN A 185 -3.29 4.92 7.09
C ASN A 185 -2.51 5.02 8.43
N TRP A 186 -2.24 3.90 9.09
CA TRP A 186 -1.25 3.88 10.17
C TRP A 186 0.16 3.83 9.58
N VAL A 187 1.12 4.45 10.27
CA VAL A 187 2.54 4.21 10.00
C VAL A 187 2.77 2.71 10.14
N GLN A 188 3.25 2.09 9.06
CA GLN A 188 3.40 0.64 9.00
C GLN A 188 4.58 0.22 9.88
N ASP A 189 4.29 -0.67 10.82
CA ASP A 189 5.26 -1.41 11.62
C ASP A 189 5.44 -2.81 10.99
N PRO A 190 6.53 -3.55 11.31
CA PRO A 190 6.66 -4.95 10.90
C PRO A 190 5.38 -5.76 11.20
N PHE A 191 5.01 -6.67 10.31
CA PHE A 191 3.83 -7.51 10.54
C PHE A 191 4.10 -8.63 11.55
N ALA A 192 3.04 -9.38 11.90
CA ALA A 192 3.14 -10.48 12.83
C ALA A 192 4.12 -11.55 12.32
N PRO A 193 4.92 -12.19 13.20
CA PRO A 193 5.78 -13.30 12.85
C PRO A 193 5.02 -14.44 12.17
N GLU A 194 5.52 -14.92 11.03
CA GLU A 194 4.83 -15.89 10.17
C GLU A 194 5.48 -17.28 10.29
N LEU A 195 4.68 -18.29 10.61
CA LEU A 195 5.12 -19.69 10.57
C LEU A 195 4.92 -20.22 9.14
N VAL A 196 5.96 -20.82 8.56
CA VAL A 196 5.87 -21.51 7.26
C VAL A 196 6.19 -22.98 7.47
N VAL A 197 5.33 -23.86 6.97
CA VAL A 197 5.48 -25.32 7.09
C VAL A 197 5.21 -25.96 5.74
N GLY A 198 6.15 -26.78 5.25
CA GLY A 198 6.02 -27.46 3.96
C GLY A 198 5.96 -26.51 2.75
N GLY A 199 6.38 -25.24 2.92
CA GLY A 199 6.33 -24.20 1.90
C GLY A 199 5.13 -23.26 2.01
N ASP A 200 4.14 -23.57 2.85
CA ASP A 200 2.91 -22.78 3.00
C ASP A 200 2.93 -21.93 4.27
N THR A 201 2.51 -20.67 4.17
CA THR A 201 2.28 -19.79 5.33
C THR A 201 1.08 -20.30 6.13
N GLN A 202 1.29 -20.48 7.43
CA GLN A 202 0.29 -20.94 8.38
C GLN A 202 -0.53 -19.75 8.91
N VAL A 203 -1.66 -20.02 9.57
CA VAL A 203 -2.60 -18.98 10.04
C VAL A 203 -2.46 -18.79 11.55
N LEU A 204 -2.43 -17.55 12.03
CA LEU A 204 -2.50 -17.31 13.48
C LEU A 204 -3.82 -17.87 14.02
N ALA A 205 -3.79 -18.51 15.19
CA ALA A 205 -4.98 -19.06 15.83
C ALA A 205 -6.07 -17.98 15.91
N GLU A 206 -7.20 -18.25 15.26
CA GLU A 206 -8.22 -17.26 14.95
C GLU A 206 -9.64 -17.77 15.17
N TYR A 207 -10.58 -16.83 15.28
CA TYR A 207 -11.99 -17.16 15.23
C TYR A 207 -12.81 -16.05 14.52
N PRO A 208 -13.81 -16.42 13.71
CA PRO A 208 -14.08 -17.78 13.22
C PRO A 208 -13.02 -18.30 12.23
N ASN A 209 -12.92 -19.62 12.14
CA ASN A 209 -12.04 -20.32 11.21
C ASN A 209 -12.60 -20.33 9.80
N ALA A 210 -11.83 -19.88 8.81
CA ALA A 210 -12.16 -20.13 7.40
C ALA A 210 -10.99 -19.88 6.42
N ASN A 211 -10.90 -20.75 5.41
CA ASN A 211 -9.87 -20.72 4.36
C ASN A 211 -10.23 -19.83 3.15
N SER A 212 -11.51 -19.50 2.94
CA SER A 212 -11.99 -18.54 1.92
C SER A 212 -13.48 -18.27 2.13
N CYS A 213 -13.93 -17.02 2.05
CA CYS A 213 -15.35 -16.70 2.27
C CYS A 213 -15.91 -15.68 1.29
N ALA A 214 -17.17 -15.87 0.91
CA ALA A 214 -17.92 -14.85 0.19
C ALA A 214 -18.13 -13.61 1.07
N THR A 215 -18.42 -12.47 0.44
CA THR A 215 -18.58 -11.20 1.16
C THR A 215 -19.72 -11.22 2.17
N THR A 216 -20.75 -12.04 1.95
CA THR A 216 -21.99 -12.14 2.76
C THR A 216 -22.00 -13.32 3.75
N GLU A 217 -20.99 -14.18 3.74
CA GLU A 217 -20.96 -15.37 4.61
C GLU A 217 -20.63 -14.98 6.05
N THR A 218 -21.58 -15.23 6.95
CA THR A 218 -21.46 -14.80 8.34
C THR A 218 -20.60 -15.74 9.18
N ASP A 219 -20.43 -16.99 8.75
CA ASP A 219 -19.67 -18.03 9.47
C ASP A 219 -18.16 -17.78 9.56
N CYS A 220 -17.64 -16.83 8.80
CA CYS A 220 -16.20 -16.63 8.65
C CYS A 220 -15.61 -15.41 9.36
N HIS A 221 -16.47 -14.53 9.87
CA HIS A 221 -16.06 -13.30 10.54
C HIS A 221 -16.96 -13.10 11.75
N LEU A 222 -16.50 -12.37 12.75
CA LEU A 222 -17.36 -11.70 13.72
C LEU A 222 -18.01 -10.48 13.07
N TRP A 223 -19.29 -10.30 13.32
CA TRP A 223 -20.09 -9.25 12.68
C TRP A 223 -20.77 -8.33 13.67
N GLY A 224 -21.02 -7.10 13.25
CA GLY A 224 -22.09 -6.28 13.81
C GLY A 224 -23.46 -6.67 13.23
N THR A 225 -24.24 -5.71 12.73
CA THR A 225 -25.55 -5.99 12.10
C THR A 225 -25.43 -6.54 10.68
N GLY A 226 -24.33 -6.27 9.98
CA GLY A 226 -24.07 -6.77 8.61
C GLY A 226 -24.77 -6.01 7.49
N ASP A 227 -25.55 -4.96 7.81
CA ASP A 227 -26.40 -4.24 6.85
C ASP A 227 -25.63 -3.70 5.63
N LYS A 228 -24.38 -3.27 5.82
CA LYS A 228 -23.57 -2.76 4.70
C LYS A 228 -23.28 -3.82 3.65
N TRP A 229 -23.15 -5.06 4.10
CA TRP A 229 -22.66 -6.17 3.30
C TRP A 229 -23.79 -6.97 2.67
N ASP A 230 -25.03 -6.51 2.82
CA ASP A 230 -26.24 -7.26 2.46
C ASP A 230 -26.26 -8.65 3.14
N ALA A 231 -25.84 -8.68 4.41
CA ALA A 231 -25.75 -9.89 5.22
C ALA A 231 -26.55 -9.72 6.52
N GLU A 232 -27.22 -10.78 6.97
CA GLU A 232 -27.87 -10.80 8.29
C GLU A 232 -26.82 -11.12 9.37
N GLY A 233 -26.12 -10.09 9.84
CA GLY A 233 -25.05 -10.21 10.81
C GLY A 233 -25.55 -10.77 12.15
N PRO A 234 -24.86 -11.75 12.76
CA PRO A 234 -25.23 -12.34 14.06
C PRO A 234 -25.10 -11.39 15.26
N ARG A 235 -24.66 -10.13 15.07
CA ARG A 235 -24.42 -9.15 16.14
C ARG A 235 -23.48 -9.67 17.21
N ASP A 236 -22.36 -10.25 16.77
CA ASP A 236 -21.30 -10.74 17.66
C ASP A 236 -20.60 -9.60 18.41
N LEU A 237 -20.41 -8.45 17.74
CA LEU A 237 -19.74 -7.27 18.27
C LEU A 237 -20.53 -6.01 17.90
N MET A 238 -21.07 -5.32 18.91
CA MET A 238 -21.84 -4.08 18.76
C MET A 238 -21.15 -2.96 19.55
N ASN A 239 -21.02 -1.77 18.99
CA ASN A 239 -20.32 -0.67 19.65
C ASN A 239 -21.14 -0.10 20.81
N VAL A 240 -20.45 0.28 21.89
CA VAL A 240 -21.07 0.88 23.08
C VAL A 240 -21.05 2.40 23.00
N ASP A 241 -22.22 3.03 23.21
CA ASP A 241 -22.43 4.47 23.40
C ASP A 241 -21.68 5.36 22.40
N LEU A 242 -21.76 5.03 21.10
CA LEU A 242 -21.00 5.69 20.02
C LEU A 242 -21.06 7.21 20.10
N ASP A 243 -22.26 7.78 20.13
CA ASP A 243 -22.47 9.24 20.13
C ASP A 243 -21.86 9.92 21.35
N ALA A 244 -21.99 9.30 22.54
CA ALA A 244 -21.47 9.88 23.77
C ALA A 244 -19.93 9.85 23.83
N ARG A 245 -19.30 8.90 23.13
CA ARG A 245 -17.85 8.69 23.17
C ARG A 245 -17.13 9.36 22.02
N PHE A 246 -17.82 9.53 20.90
CA PHE A 246 -17.23 9.95 19.65
C PHE A 246 -18.01 11.05 18.92
N GLY A 247 -19.10 11.55 19.48
CA GLY A 247 -19.98 12.49 18.78
C GLY A 247 -20.80 11.82 17.68
N LEU A 248 -21.61 12.62 16.97
CA LEU A 248 -22.51 12.13 15.94
C LEU A 248 -21.75 11.75 14.67
N GLN A 249 -22.25 10.72 13.97
CA GLN A 249 -21.61 10.16 12.78
C GLN A 249 -21.31 11.18 11.69
N ASP A 250 -22.25 12.10 11.44
CA ASP A 250 -22.12 13.11 10.38
C ASP A 250 -20.95 14.08 10.65
N ASP A 251 -20.49 14.19 11.90
CA ASP A 251 -19.42 15.10 12.32
C ASP A 251 -18.09 14.42 12.61
N TRP A 252 -17.97 13.09 12.50
CA TRP A 252 -16.76 12.33 12.88
C TRP A 252 -15.48 12.74 12.17
N ASN A 253 -15.60 13.41 11.03
CA ASN A 253 -14.49 13.92 10.23
C ASN A 253 -14.05 15.34 10.67
N SER A 254 -14.91 16.11 11.34
CA SER A 254 -14.67 17.52 11.72
C SER A 254 -14.67 17.76 13.23
N SER A 255 -15.25 16.85 14.02
CA SER A 255 -15.39 16.98 15.48
C SER A 255 -14.09 16.77 16.26
N GLY A 256 -13.04 16.25 15.61
CA GLY A 256 -11.78 15.89 16.28
C GLY A 256 -11.86 14.64 17.16
N THR A 257 -12.95 13.90 17.15
CA THR A 257 -13.15 12.75 18.05
C THR A 257 -12.55 11.45 17.53
N THR A 258 -12.00 11.44 16.31
CA THR A 258 -11.44 10.24 15.65
C THR A 258 -9.98 10.41 15.27
N PRO A 259 -9.20 9.31 15.20
CA PRO A 259 -7.85 9.33 14.63
C PRO A 259 -7.82 9.99 13.25
N ARG A 260 -8.79 9.61 12.40
CA ARG A 260 -8.98 10.23 11.09
C ARG A 260 -9.18 11.75 11.20
N ALA A 261 -10.10 12.26 12.01
CA ALA A 261 -10.30 13.71 12.17
C ALA A 261 -9.07 14.45 12.73
N GLN A 262 -8.26 13.78 13.57
CA GLN A 262 -7.03 14.38 14.09
C GLN A 262 -5.90 14.45 13.05
N PHE A 263 -5.99 13.66 11.99
CA PHE A 263 -5.11 13.72 10.83
C PHE A 263 -5.72 14.46 9.64
N GLU A 264 -7.04 14.51 9.55
CA GLU A 264 -7.74 15.17 8.48
C GLU A 264 -7.54 16.68 8.55
N ASP A 265 -7.51 17.22 7.35
CA ASP A 265 -7.33 18.61 7.04
C ASP A 265 -8.52 19.51 7.36
N LYS A 266 -9.68 18.94 7.69
CA LYS A 266 -10.85 19.72 8.14
C LYS A 266 -10.53 20.57 9.37
N LYS A 267 -9.54 20.18 10.17
CA LYS A 267 -9.00 20.98 11.28
C LYS A 267 -8.54 22.37 10.84
N GLN A 268 -8.14 22.52 9.58
CA GLN A 268 -7.65 23.79 9.04
C GLN A 268 -8.76 24.83 8.84
N GLN A 269 -10.03 24.39 8.95
CA GLN A 269 -11.21 25.23 8.94
C GLN A 269 -11.61 25.73 10.33
N LEU A 270 -10.99 25.23 11.41
CA LEU A 270 -11.29 25.66 12.79
C LEU A 270 -10.85 27.11 13.02
N ASP A 271 -11.64 27.92 13.72
CA ASP A 271 -11.30 29.33 13.96
C ASP A 271 -9.98 29.53 14.71
N ASP A 272 -9.64 28.62 15.64
CA ASP A 272 -8.43 28.67 16.47
C ASP A 272 -7.22 28.00 15.76
N PRO A 273 -6.17 28.75 15.40
CA PRO A 273 -4.99 28.21 14.74
C PRO A 273 -4.21 27.18 15.57
N GLU A 274 -4.22 27.28 16.91
CA GLU A 274 -3.48 26.35 17.78
C GLU A 274 -4.05 24.92 17.73
N GLN A 275 -5.30 24.78 17.29
CA GLN A 275 -5.98 23.49 17.18
C GLN A 275 -5.84 22.85 15.80
N ARG A 276 -5.19 23.51 14.83
CA ARG A 276 -5.14 23.06 13.43
C ARG A 276 -4.08 22.00 13.13
N ASP A 277 -3.11 21.80 14.02
CA ASP A 277 -2.00 20.87 13.81
C ASP A 277 -2.42 19.39 13.88
N THR A 278 -1.84 18.55 13.01
CA THR A 278 -2.06 17.10 13.03
C THR A 278 -1.33 16.45 14.20
N TRP A 279 -1.94 15.43 14.77
CA TRP A 279 -1.33 14.68 15.88
C TRP A 279 -0.22 13.74 15.39
N SER A 280 0.72 13.45 16.28
CA SER A 280 1.70 12.39 16.06
C SER A 280 1.03 11.01 16.10
N PRO A 281 1.62 9.99 15.47
CA PRO A 281 1.14 8.61 15.58
C PRO A 281 1.01 8.12 17.03
N GLN A 282 1.89 8.57 17.94
CA GLN A 282 1.83 8.21 19.36
C GLN A 282 0.63 8.84 20.09
N GLU A 283 0.29 10.09 19.75
CA GLU A 283 -0.91 10.75 20.29
C GLU A 283 -2.18 10.10 19.78
N MET A 284 -2.22 9.71 18.50
CA MET A 284 -3.34 8.94 17.94
C MET A 284 -3.53 7.58 18.60
N ARG A 285 -2.45 6.85 18.89
CA ARG A 285 -2.56 5.54 19.58
C ARG A 285 -3.14 5.63 20.99
N ARG A 286 -3.19 6.83 21.59
CA ARG A 286 -3.80 7.10 22.90
C ARG A 286 -5.20 7.70 22.80
N MET A 287 -5.75 7.81 21.59
CA MET A 287 -7.13 8.23 21.44
C MET A 287 -8.09 7.20 22.03
N THR A 288 -9.27 7.67 22.43
CA THR A 288 -10.34 6.87 22.99
C THR A 288 -10.57 5.62 22.14
N PRO A 289 -10.17 4.42 22.61
CA PRO A 289 -10.29 3.19 21.85
C PRO A 289 -11.72 2.67 21.95
N GLN A 290 -12.06 1.61 21.22
CA GLN A 290 -13.42 1.11 21.13
C GLN A 290 -13.77 0.13 22.25
N ILE A 291 -15.07 0.05 22.54
CA ILE A 291 -15.65 -0.89 23.50
C ILE A 291 -16.82 -1.53 22.78
N PHE A 292 -16.84 -2.85 22.77
CA PHE A 292 -17.89 -3.64 22.14
C PHE A 292 -18.72 -4.34 23.22
N THR A 293 -20.03 -4.34 23.05
CA THR A 293 -20.92 -5.33 23.64
C THR A 293 -20.83 -6.60 22.80
N VAL A 294 -20.58 -7.72 23.46
CA VAL A 294 -20.43 -9.03 22.85
C VAL A 294 -21.77 -9.76 22.84
N GLY A 295 -22.14 -10.29 21.68
CA GLY A 295 -23.37 -11.02 21.45
C GLY A 295 -23.16 -12.25 20.57
N GLY A 296 -24.25 -12.71 19.95
CA GLY A 296 -24.21 -13.75 18.92
C GLY A 296 -23.40 -15.00 19.32
N ARG A 297 -22.48 -15.39 18.43
CA ARG A 297 -21.63 -16.57 18.58
C ARG A 297 -20.45 -16.32 19.50
N ALA A 298 -19.96 -15.08 19.56
CA ALA A 298 -18.89 -14.70 20.48
C ALA A 298 -19.31 -14.86 21.96
N ALA A 299 -20.59 -14.59 22.28
CA ALA A 299 -21.16 -14.81 23.60
C ALA A 299 -21.58 -16.28 23.86
N ALA A 300 -21.76 -17.08 22.82
CA ALA A 300 -22.21 -18.46 22.95
C ALA A 300 -21.18 -19.28 23.73
N GLY A 301 -21.62 -19.91 24.83
CA GLY A 301 -20.74 -20.68 25.70
C GLY A 301 -19.64 -19.84 26.36
N ASP A 302 -19.84 -18.52 26.50
CA ASP A 302 -18.86 -17.60 27.09
C ASP A 302 -17.51 -17.56 26.34
N ARG A 303 -17.49 -17.89 25.05
CA ARG A 303 -16.26 -18.02 24.23
C ARG A 303 -15.31 -16.83 24.38
N TYR A 304 -15.84 -15.60 24.22
CA TYR A 304 -15.07 -14.36 24.31
C TYR A 304 -14.32 -14.15 25.63
N LYS A 305 -14.76 -14.78 26.73
CA LYS A 305 -14.12 -14.63 28.06
C LYS A 305 -12.71 -15.21 28.12
N SER A 306 -12.37 -16.07 27.16
CA SER A 306 -11.01 -16.61 27.03
C SER A 306 -10.07 -15.67 26.27
N TRP A 307 -10.60 -14.77 25.43
CA TRP A 307 -9.82 -13.94 24.49
C TRP A 307 -9.04 -12.79 25.16
N ALA A 308 -9.31 -12.51 26.43
CA ALA A 308 -8.67 -11.47 27.22
C ALA A 308 -8.93 -11.71 28.73
N PRO A 309 -8.17 -11.11 29.66
CA PRO A 309 -8.45 -11.22 31.09
C PRO A 309 -9.74 -10.50 31.50
N GLU A 310 -10.39 -10.98 32.56
CA GLU A 310 -11.52 -10.28 33.18
C GLU A 310 -11.02 -9.06 33.99
N ALA A 311 -11.32 -7.85 33.51
CA ALA A 311 -11.04 -6.61 34.22
C ALA A 311 -11.82 -5.44 33.60
N VAL A 312 -12.23 -4.50 34.45
CA VAL A 312 -12.54 -3.14 33.99
C VAL A 312 -11.24 -2.35 34.02
N PRO A 313 -10.70 -1.91 32.86
CA PRO A 313 -9.41 -1.23 32.85
C PRO A 313 -9.52 0.12 33.54
N THR A 314 -8.47 0.51 34.25
CA THR A 314 -8.32 1.90 34.70
C THR A 314 -8.02 2.75 33.46
N VAL A 315 -8.78 3.82 33.25
CA VAL A 315 -8.62 4.71 32.10
C VAL A 315 -7.99 6.02 32.55
N ASP A 316 -6.91 6.41 31.87
CA ASP A 316 -6.29 7.72 32.02
C ASP A 316 -6.94 8.71 31.04
N ASP A 317 -7.66 9.70 31.58
CA ASP A 317 -8.13 10.84 30.79
C ASP A 317 -7.00 11.87 30.69
N LEU A 318 -6.42 12.00 29.49
CA LEU A 318 -5.31 12.93 29.25
C LEU A 318 -5.76 14.40 29.13
N GLY A 319 -7.06 14.68 29.28
CA GLY A 319 -7.62 16.02 29.33
C GLY A 319 -7.99 16.61 27.96
N THR A 320 -7.61 15.95 26.86
CA THR A 320 -7.92 16.41 25.50
C THR A 320 -9.38 16.15 25.14
N ARG A 321 -9.99 17.08 24.39
CA ARG A 321 -11.41 17.07 24.01
C ARG A 321 -11.62 17.26 22.51
N GLY A 322 -12.85 17.00 22.04
CA GLY A 322 -13.28 17.33 20.68
C GLY A 322 -13.34 18.84 20.43
N PHE A 323 -13.68 19.21 19.20
CA PHE A 323 -13.78 20.59 18.75
C PHE A 323 -15.23 21.09 18.78
N GLY A 324 -15.40 22.41 18.90
CA GLY A 324 -16.71 23.06 18.79
C GLY A 324 -17.72 22.53 19.81
N GLU A 325 -18.87 22.08 19.31
CA GLU A 325 -19.94 21.52 20.15
C GLU A 325 -19.58 20.19 20.84
N TYR A 326 -18.50 19.53 20.41
CA TYR A 326 -17.98 18.29 20.98
C TYR A 326 -16.86 18.51 22.00
N ALA A 327 -16.70 19.74 22.51
CA ALA A 327 -15.68 20.10 23.50
C ALA A 327 -15.87 19.42 24.87
N ASP A 328 -17.01 18.79 25.12
CA ASP A 328 -17.27 17.96 26.29
C ASP A 328 -16.86 16.49 26.11
N VAL A 329 -16.68 16.03 24.87
CA VAL A 329 -16.33 14.63 24.54
C VAL A 329 -14.83 14.37 24.77
N PRO A 330 -14.44 13.43 25.65
CA PRO A 330 -13.05 13.03 25.86
C PRO A 330 -12.47 12.22 24.68
N VAL A 331 -11.37 12.69 24.09
CA VAL A 331 -10.78 12.08 22.89
C VAL A 331 -9.49 11.30 23.16
N GLN A 332 -8.90 11.43 24.35
CA GLN A 332 -7.73 10.66 24.79
C GLN A 332 -8.00 9.98 26.14
N LEU A 333 -8.92 9.02 26.10
CA LEU A 333 -9.17 8.09 27.20
C LEU A 333 -8.30 6.85 27.02
N ASP A 334 -7.07 6.89 27.53
CA ASP A 334 -6.07 5.82 27.34
C ASP A 334 -6.21 4.72 28.41
N PRO A 335 -6.70 3.51 28.09
CA PRO A 335 -6.85 2.44 29.09
C PRO A 335 -5.49 1.87 29.48
N ARG A 336 -5.19 1.79 30.78
CA ARG A 336 -3.94 1.18 31.26
C ARG A 336 -3.90 -0.30 30.93
N TRP A 337 -2.69 -0.80 30.66
CA TRP A 337 -2.46 -2.23 30.51
C TRP A 337 -2.91 -3.00 31.75
N ILE A 338 -3.51 -4.18 31.54
CA ILE A 338 -3.80 -5.09 32.64
C ILE A 338 -2.49 -5.72 33.10
N GLU A 339 -2.19 -5.60 34.39
CA GLU A 339 -1.03 -6.22 35.04
C GLU A 339 -1.44 -7.56 35.68
N ASP A 340 -0.47 -8.41 36.00
CA ASP A 340 -0.67 -9.69 36.71
C ASP A 340 -1.69 -10.65 36.04
N ILE A 341 -1.66 -10.75 34.71
CA ILE A 341 -2.53 -11.64 33.93
C ILE A 341 -2.25 -13.10 34.28
N ASP A 342 -3.28 -13.86 34.63
CA ASP A 342 -3.20 -15.31 34.76
C ASP A 342 -3.21 -15.97 33.36
N ASN A 343 -2.02 -16.13 32.76
CA ASN A 343 -1.83 -16.74 31.44
C ASN A 343 -2.32 -18.20 31.35
N THR A 344 -2.64 -18.84 32.49
CA THR A 344 -3.26 -20.18 32.49
C THR A 344 -4.75 -20.14 32.11
N LYS A 345 -5.40 -18.97 32.17
CA LYS A 345 -6.85 -18.82 31.99
C LYS A 345 -7.25 -17.94 30.81
N ALA A 346 -6.46 -16.92 30.51
CA ALA A 346 -6.85 -15.89 29.55
C ALA A 346 -5.71 -15.55 28.59
N GLU A 347 -6.08 -15.12 27.39
CA GLU A 347 -5.10 -14.60 26.45
C GLU A 347 -4.47 -13.28 26.91
N THR A 348 -3.21 -13.10 26.53
CA THR A 348 -2.37 -11.96 26.91
C THR A 348 -2.14 -10.99 25.73
N GLU A 349 -2.39 -11.45 24.50
CA GLU A 349 -2.15 -10.70 23.26
C GLU A 349 -3.17 -11.06 22.16
N GLY A 350 -4.47 -11.05 22.48
CA GLY A 350 -5.53 -11.18 21.48
C GLY A 350 -5.74 -9.88 20.67
N TRP A 351 -6.11 -10.01 19.40
CA TRP A 351 -6.39 -8.88 18.51
C TRP A 351 -7.69 -9.07 17.74
N LEU A 352 -8.42 -7.99 17.46
CA LEU A 352 -9.44 -7.98 16.41
C LEU A 352 -8.83 -7.37 15.15
N SER A 353 -9.05 -7.99 13.99
CA SER A 353 -8.53 -7.52 12.69
C SER A 353 -9.55 -7.68 11.59
N GLY A 354 -9.69 -6.68 10.71
CA GLY A 354 -10.62 -6.70 9.58
C GLY A 354 -11.21 -5.32 9.31
N TYR A 355 -12.47 -5.27 8.92
CA TYR A 355 -13.18 -4.03 8.64
C TYR A 355 -14.02 -3.62 9.83
N PHE A 356 -13.64 -2.52 10.47
CA PHE A 356 -14.44 -1.92 11.54
C PHE A 356 -15.46 -0.91 10.98
N GLY A 357 -15.07 -0.20 9.92
CA GLY A 357 -15.90 0.75 9.19
C GLY A 357 -15.82 0.48 7.69
N ASN A 358 -15.45 1.49 6.92
CA ASN A 358 -15.39 1.40 5.46
C ASN A 358 -14.64 0.15 4.95
N ASN A 359 -15.21 -0.55 3.98
CA ASN A 359 -14.71 -1.85 3.49
C ASN A 359 -13.44 -1.77 2.61
N TYR A 360 -12.86 -0.58 2.46
CA TYR A 360 -11.55 -0.35 1.89
C TYR A 360 -10.46 -0.08 2.95
N ALA A 361 -10.84 0.04 4.22
CA ALA A 361 -9.95 0.42 5.31
C ALA A 361 -9.87 -0.71 6.34
N ASN A 362 -9.04 -1.72 6.07
CA ASN A 362 -8.78 -2.74 7.07
C ASN A 362 -8.02 -2.12 8.25
N ASP A 363 -8.28 -2.60 9.45
CA ASP A 363 -7.59 -2.15 10.65
C ASP A 363 -7.48 -3.29 11.67
N MET A 364 -6.71 -3.10 12.74
CA MET A 364 -6.66 -4.02 13.86
C MET A 364 -6.58 -3.30 15.21
N VAL A 365 -7.22 -3.85 16.23
CA VAL A 365 -7.21 -3.31 17.61
C VAL A 365 -6.90 -4.42 18.60
N ARG A 366 -6.09 -4.11 19.62
CA ARG A 366 -5.68 -5.12 20.62
C ARG A 366 -6.75 -5.26 21.69
N LEU A 367 -7.13 -6.50 21.99
CA LEU A 367 -7.99 -6.83 23.11
C LEU A 367 -7.23 -6.64 24.42
N LEU A 368 -7.83 -5.89 25.34
CA LEU A 368 -7.21 -5.56 26.62
C LEU A 368 -7.82 -6.36 27.77
N SER A 369 -9.14 -6.40 27.84
CA SER A 369 -9.89 -7.10 28.89
C SER A 369 -11.37 -7.23 28.54
N TRP A 370 -12.12 -7.99 29.34
CA TRP A 370 -13.58 -7.99 29.32
C TRP A 370 -14.18 -7.81 30.72
N SER A 371 -15.45 -7.38 30.81
CA SER A 371 -16.23 -7.37 32.05
C SER A 371 -17.72 -7.41 31.72
N GLY A 372 -18.44 -8.39 32.27
CA GLY A 372 -19.81 -8.66 31.83
C GLY A 372 -19.82 -8.97 30.33
N ASP A 373 -20.71 -8.34 29.57
CA ASP A 373 -20.78 -8.45 28.10
C ASP A 373 -19.87 -7.47 27.36
N ARG A 374 -19.03 -6.69 28.06
CA ARG A 374 -18.18 -5.67 27.43
C ARG A 374 -16.78 -6.20 27.15
N LEU A 375 -16.28 -5.91 25.96
CA LEU A 375 -14.91 -6.16 25.52
C LEU A 375 -14.20 -4.81 25.32
N TYR A 376 -13.08 -4.61 26.02
CA TYR A 376 -12.29 -3.38 26.01
C TYR A 376 -11.07 -3.55 25.12
N THR A 377 -10.77 -2.53 24.31
CA THR A 377 -9.60 -2.51 23.42
C THR A 377 -8.59 -1.47 23.88
N LYS A 378 -7.31 -1.67 23.52
CA LYS A 378 -6.22 -0.76 23.88
C LYS A 378 -6.02 0.37 22.87
N TYR A 379 -6.14 0.08 21.58
CA TYR A 379 -5.85 1.02 20.50
C TYR A 379 -7.13 1.40 19.77
N PRO A 380 -7.22 2.63 19.24
CA PRO A 380 -8.32 3.02 18.38
C PRO A 380 -8.13 2.46 16.96
N SER A 381 -9.25 2.16 16.30
CA SER A 381 -9.34 2.08 14.84
C SER A 381 -9.30 3.48 14.19
N MET A 382 -8.72 3.59 12.98
CA MET A 382 -8.58 4.82 12.19
C MET A 382 -9.94 5.48 11.92
N TYR A 383 -10.91 4.66 11.55
CA TYR A 383 -12.33 5.02 11.51
C TYR A 383 -13.03 4.46 12.73
N ILE A 384 -14.07 5.16 13.20
CA ILE A 384 -14.94 4.59 14.23
C ILE A 384 -15.63 3.35 13.66
N PRO A 385 -15.60 2.22 14.39
CA PRO A 385 -16.34 1.05 14.00
C PRO A 385 -17.83 1.33 13.98
N GLN A 386 -18.48 0.92 12.90
CA GLN A 386 -19.92 1.02 12.74
C GLN A 386 -20.51 -0.38 12.77
N ASP A 387 -21.62 -0.57 13.48
CA ASP A 387 -22.22 -1.89 13.62
C ASP A 387 -22.64 -2.47 12.26
N ALA A 388 -23.14 -1.64 11.35
CA ALA A 388 -23.50 -2.04 9.99
C ALA A 388 -22.31 -2.55 9.15
N TRP A 389 -21.09 -2.12 9.49
CA TRP A 389 -19.88 -2.38 8.71
C TRP A 389 -18.93 -3.38 9.36
N THR A 390 -19.04 -3.58 10.68
CA THR A 390 -18.11 -4.41 11.44
C THR A 390 -18.12 -5.84 10.91
N LYS A 391 -16.96 -6.27 10.41
CA LYS A 391 -16.63 -7.59 9.85
C LYS A 391 -15.15 -7.88 10.13
N VAL A 392 -14.89 -8.59 11.22
CA VAL A 392 -13.52 -8.79 11.76
C VAL A 392 -13.28 -10.25 12.16
N LYS A 393 -12.04 -10.65 12.37
CA LYS A 393 -11.68 -11.89 13.07
C LYS A 393 -11.01 -11.54 14.39
N VAL A 394 -11.09 -12.44 15.37
CA VAL A 394 -10.14 -12.43 16.49
C VAL A 394 -8.92 -13.26 16.11
N LEU A 395 -7.72 -12.76 16.40
CA LEU A 395 -6.43 -13.35 16.03
C LEU A 395 -5.54 -13.51 17.27
N ASN A 396 -4.60 -14.46 17.18
CA ASN A 396 -3.62 -14.80 18.21
C ASN A 396 -4.28 -15.20 19.54
N VAL A 397 -5.23 -16.13 19.46
CA VAL A 397 -5.98 -16.65 20.61
C VAL A 397 -5.82 -18.17 20.65
N LEU A 398 -5.01 -18.68 21.60
CA LEU A 398 -4.70 -20.11 21.71
C LEU A 398 -5.94 -20.96 21.98
N SER A 399 -6.90 -20.46 22.78
CA SER A 399 -8.15 -21.18 23.04
C SER A 399 -9.02 -21.40 21.81
N GLU A 400 -8.78 -20.66 20.72
CA GLU A 400 -9.48 -20.78 19.43
C GLU A 400 -8.69 -21.60 18.41
N MET A 401 -7.52 -22.14 18.76
CA MET A 401 -6.70 -23.00 17.90
C MET A 401 -7.38 -24.37 17.69
N ASP A 402 -8.40 -24.40 16.84
CA ASP A 402 -9.33 -25.50 16.64
C ASP A 402 -9.33 -26.05 15.20
N THR A 403 -8.49 -25.49 14.32
CA THR A 403 -8.37 -25.87 12.91
C THR A 403 -6.92 -26.22 12.54
N ALA A 404 -6.75 -27.16 11.61
CA ALA A 404 -5.42 -27.54 11.14
C ALA A 404 -4.79 -26.40 10.31
N GLY A 405 -3.50 -26.18 10.48
CA GLY A 405 -2.77 -25.05 9.90
C GLY A 405 -2.67 -23.84 10.82
N GLU A 406 -3.28 -23.88 12.00
CA GLU A 406 -3.21 -22.77 12.96
C GLU A 406 -1.98 -22.85 13.87
N TYR A 407 -1.43 -21.68 14.21
CA TYR A 407 -0.34 -21.54 15.17
C TYR A 407 -0.55 -20.37 16.14
N TYR A 408 0.10 -20.45 17.29
CA TYR A 408 0.08 -19.43 18.33
C TYR A 408 1.46 -19.34 18.97
N ILE A 409 1.92 -18.13 19.31
CA ILE A 409 3.19 -17.93 20.01
C ILE A 409 2.90 -17.27 21.36
N ASP A 410 3.21 -17.98 22.44
CA ASP A 410 3.16 -17.44 23.79
C ASP A 410 4.38 -16.58 24.05
N ARG A 411 4.19 -15.27 24.08
CA ARG A 411 5.22 -14.26 24.41
C ARG A 411 5.13 -13.73 25.84
N TYR A 412 4.16 -14.24 26.62
CA TYR A 412 3.94 -13.73 27.95
C TYR A 412 5.13 -14.07 28.85
N ASP A 413 5.65 -13.10 29.60
CA ASP A 413 6.76 -13.28 30.55
C ASP A 413 7.98 -14.07 29.98
N ASP A 414 8.35 -13.79 28.72
CA ASP A 414 9.45 -14.46 28.01
C ASP A 414 9.27 -16.00 27.91
N ASN A 415 8.02 -16.48 27.88
CA ASN A 415 7.71 -17.91 27.73
C ASN A 415 8.25 -18.48 26.41
N ASP A 416 8.10 -17.71 25.33
CA ASP A 416 8.60 -17.97 23.97
C ASP A 416 8.31 -19.40 23.47
N VAL A 417 7.06 -19.83 23.60
CA VAL A 417 6.60 -21.17 23.15
C VAL A 417 5.69 -21.03 21.94
N LEU A 418 6.06 -21.66 20.84
CA LEU A 418 5.22 -21.85 19.66
C LEU A 418 4.34 -23.09 19.83
N TYR A 419 3.04 -22.92 19.65
CA TYR A 419 2.05 -23.98 19.52
C TYR A 419 1.62 -24.04 18.05
N TYR A 420 1.55 -25.24 17.48
CA TYR A 420 1.15 -25.44 16.09
C TYR A 420 0.29 -26.68 15.94
N ARG A 421 -0.79 -26.57 15.17
CA ARG A 421 -1.66 -27.67 14.79
C ARG A 421 -1.42 -28.06 13.33
N PRO A 422 -0.48 -28.96 13.02
CA PRO A 422 -0.15 -29.32 11.65
C PRO A 422 -1.31 -29.91 10.84
N GLU A 423 -1.37 -29.54 9.56
CA GLU A 423 -2.18 -30.25 8.58
C GLU A 423 -1.78 -31.74 8.53
N GLY A 424 -2.76 -32.64 8.52
CA GLY A 424 -2.53 -34.08 8.63
C GLY A 424 -2.08 -34.57 10.01
N GLY A 425 -2.04 -33.70 11.03
CA GLY A 425 -1.80 -34.07 12.43
C GLY A 425 -0.34 -34.31 12.81
N THR A 426 0.62 -34.08 11.91
CA THR A 426 2.04 -34.26 12.21
C THR A 426 2.94 -33.22 11.53
N ILE A 427 3.99 -32.80 12.24
CA ILE A 427 5.09 -31.99 11.73
C ILE A 427 6.27 -32.85 11.24
N GLU A 428 6.28 -34.15 11.58
CA GLU A 428 7.36 -35.05 11.19
C GLU A 428 7.50 -35.13 9.66
N GLY A 429 8.73 -34.98 9.17
CA GLY A 429 9.04 -35.01 7.74
C GLY A 429 8.65 -33.74 6.98
N LYS A 430 8.22 -32.68 7.68
CA LYS A 430 7.99 -31.35 7.10
C LYS A 430 9.10 -30.39 7.50
N ASP A 431 9.47 -29.52 6.57
CA ASP A 431 10.33 -28.38 6.87
C ASP A 431 9.48 -27.29 7.53
N ALA A 432 9.97 -26.72 8.63
CA ALA A 432 9.30 -25.66 9.36
C ALA A 432 10.26 -24.49 9.59
N THR A 433 9.80 -23.27 9.34
CA THR A 433 10.56 -22.05 9.58
C THR A 433 9.70 -20.99 10.24
N LEU A 434 10.27 -20.20 11.15
CA LEU A 434 9.63 -19.02 11.71
C LEU A 434 10.27 -17.76 11.11
N GLN A 435 9.42 -16.88 10.57
CA GLN A 435 9.82 -15.60 10.00
C GLN A 435 9.71 -14.51 11.06
N THR A 436 10.85 -14.01 11.52
CA THR A 436 10.94 -12.92 12.51
C THR A 436 11.82 -11.76 12.05
N PHE A 437 12.44 -11.89 10.86
CA PHE A 437 13.35 -10.90 10.30
C PHE A 437 12.60 -9.63 9.85
N ASP A 438 12.73 -8.56 10.61
CA ASP A 438 12.04 -7.28 10.42
C ASP A 438 12.84 -6.26 9.59
N LYS A 439 13.71 -6.75 8.71
CA LYS A 439 14.61 -5.90 7.90
C LYS A 439 14.57 -6.26 6.41
N ASN A 440 15.13 -5.39 5.57
CA ASN A 440 15.29 -5.66 4.15
C ASN A 440 16.40 -6.71 3.92
N PHE A 441 16.28 -7.53 2.88
CA PHE A 441 17.42 -8.36 2.44
C PHE A 441 18.57 -7.49 1.93
N PHE A 442 18.21 -6.46 1.14
CA PHE A 442 19.13 -5.46 0.60
C PHE A 442 18.57 -4.05 0.81
N LEU A 443 19.42 -3.16 1.32
CA LEU A 443 19.18 -1.72 1.38
C LEU A 443 20.26 -0.99 0.58
N LEU A 444 19.87 -0.33 -0.50
CA LEU A 444 20.79 0.43 -1.36
C LEU A 444 20.54 1.92 -1.16
N ASP A 445 21.40 2.58 -0.39
CA ASP A 445 21.30 4.00 -0.06
C ASP A 445 22.38 4.80 -0.81
N GLY A 446 22.00 5.67 -1.74
CA GLY A 446 22.89 6.57 -2.48
C GLY A 446 23.83 5.85 -3.46
N THR A 447 23.46 4.66 -3.94
CA THR A 447 24.28 3.84 -4.83
C THR A 447 24.02 4.13 -6.32
N ARG A 448 24.96 3.73 -7.18
CA ARG A 448 24.85 3.87 -8.63
C ARG A 448 25.14 2.56 -9.36
N GLY A 449 24.30 2.20 -10.33
CA GLY A 449 24.58 1.13 -11.28
C GLY A 449 24.76 -0.26 -10.64
N VAL A 450 24.11 -0.52 -9.49
CA VAL A 450 24.13 -1.83 -8.84
C VAL A 450 23.18 -2.78 -9.56
N THR A 451 23.49 -4.07 -9.56
CA THR A 451 22.61 -5.10 -10.13
C THR A 451 22.40 -6.23 -9.13
N LEU A 452 21.15 -6.55 -8.82
CA LEU A 452 20.73 -7.77 -8.12
C LEU A 452 20.09 -8.68 -9.17
N ARG A 453 20.65 -9.87 -9.40
CA ARG A 453 20.19 -10.75 -10.49
C ARG A 453 20.06 -12.20 -10.08
N GLY A 454 18.95 -12.85 -10.42
CA GLY A 454 18.83 -14.31 -10.32
C GLY A 454 18.77 -14.84 -8.89
N LEU A 455 18.42 -14.00 -7.91
CA LEU A 455 18.42 -14.35 -6.49
C LEU A 455 16.99 -14.65 -6.04
N ALA A 456 16.79 -15.73 -5.28
CA ALA A 456 15.57 -15.93 -4.50
C ALA A 456 15.73 -15.28 -3.13
N MET A 457 14.71 -14.58 -2.65
CA MET A 457 14.69 -13.82 -1.39
C MET A 457 13.36 -14.06 -0.67
N THR A 458 13.40 -14.60 0.56
CA THR A 458 12.17 -14.98 1.26
C THR A 458 12.22 -14.78 2.78
N GLY A 459 11.08 -14.44 3.38
CA GLY A 459 10.91 -14.37 4.82
C GLY A 459 11.44 -13.08 5.45
N SER A 460 10.79 -11.96 5.12
CA SER A 460 10.99 -10.66 5.77
C SER A 460 9.64 -10.12 6.21
N LEU A 461 9.55 -9.58 7.43
CA LEU A 461 8.36 -8.94 7.99
C LEU A 461 8.16 -7.49 7.52
N VAL A 462 9.12 -6.97 6.74
CA VAL A 462 9.07 -5.63 6.13
C VAL A 462 9.20 -5.76 4.61
N SER A 463 9.64 -4.72 3.90
CA SER A 463 9.84 -4.82 2.44
C SER A 463 11.09 -5.62 2.08
N GLY A 464 11.10 -6.32 0.96
CA GLY A 464 12.22 -7.20 0.58
C GLY A 464 13.49 -6.43 0.23
N VAL A 465 13.42 -5.56 -0.78
CA VAL A 465 14.53 -4.71 -1.23
C VAL A 465 14.13 -3.23 -1.16
N GLN A 466 14.99 -2.40 -0.59
CA GLN A 466 14.77 -0.96 -0.48
C GLN A 466 15.88 -0.18 -1.20
N LEU A 467 15.49 0.71 -2.10
CA LEU A 467 16.37 1.67 -2.77
C LEU A 467 16.08 3.07 -2.23
N LEU A 468 17.11 3.81 -1.81
CA LEU A 468 17.01 5.21 -1.38
C LEU A 468 18.08 6.01 -2.12
N ASP A 469 17.70 7.07 -2.84
CA ASP A 469 18.60 7.88 -3.68
C ASP A 469 19.48 7.06 -4.65
N ALA A 470 18.99 5.87 -5.04
CA ALA A 470 19.71 5.00 -5.95
C ALA A 470 19.54 5.46 -7.40
N VAL A 471 20.58 5.26 -8.21
CA VAL A 471 20.56 5.67 -9.63
C VAL A 471 20.98 4.52 -10.52
N GLY A 472 20.13 4.18 -11.48
CA GLY A 472 20.46 3.15 -12.48
C GLY A 472 20.64 1.75 -11.88
N THR A 473 19.98 1.44 -10.75
CA THR A 473 19.97 0.10 -10.18
C THR A 473 19.09 -0.82 -11.03
N LEU A 474 19.53 -2.06 -11.21
CA LEU A 474 18.79 -3.11 -11.91
C LEU A 474 18.50 -4.27 -10.95
N VAL A 475 17.23 -4.52 -10.67
CA VAL A 475 16.73 -5.74 -10.01
C VAL A 475 16.12 -6.62 -11.12
N ASP A 476 16.71 -7.78 -11.39
CA ASP A 476 16.46 -8.52 -12.62
C ASP A 476 16.39 -10.02 -12.40
N ALA A 477 15.30 -10.67 -12.83
CA ALA A 477 15.11 -12.10 -12.65
C ALA A 477 15.26 -12.56 -11.20
N VAL A 478 14.73 -11.77 -10.24
CA VAL A 478 14.66 -12.19 -8.85
C VAL A 478 13.34 -12.90 -8.58
N ASP A 479 13.35 -13.72 -7.54
CA ASP A 479 12.16 -14.34 -6.96
C ASP A 479 12.06 -13.79 -5.53
N ILE A 480 11.00 -13.02 -5.25
CA ILE A 480 10.76 -12.45 -3.92
C ILE A 480 9.43 -12.98 -3.41
N SER A 481 9.48 -13.73 -2.30
CA SER A 481 8.32 -14.41 -1.73
C SER A 481 8.21 -14.24 -0.22
N ASN A 482 7.01 -14.36 0.35
CA ASN A 482 6.79 -14.34 1.81
C ASN A 482 7.44 -13.11 2.46
N VAL A 483 7.03 -11.95 1.97
CA VAL A 483 7.46 -10.64 2.44
C VAL A 483 6.22 -9.92 2.93
N SER A 484 6.17 -9.53 4.21
CA SER A 484 4.93 -9.04 4.79
C SER A 484 4.57 -7.60 4.38
N MET A 485 5.48 -6.86 3.73
CA MET A 485 5.19 -5.59 3.05
C MET A 485 5.48 -5.69 1.54
N ASP A 486 6.04 -4.64 0.92
CA ASP A 486 6.28 -4.63 -0.53
C ASP A 486 7.51 -5.46 -0.92
N ALA A 487 7.48 -6.12 -2.08
CA ALA A 487 8.66 -6.84 -2.57
C ALA A 487 9.85 -5.90 -2.81
N VAL A 488 9.62 -4.77 -3.49
CA VAL A 488 10.65 -3.74 -3.77
C VAL A 488 10.10 -2.34 -3.53
N ARG A 489 10.83 -1.52 -2.77
CA ARG A 489 10.51 -0.09 -2.58
C ARG A 489 11.61 0.79 -3.15
N ILE A 490 11.23 1.71 -4.03
CA ILE A 490 12.10 2.75 -4.58
C ILE A 490 11.70 4.08 -3.96
N GLY A 491 12.50 4.56 -3.02
CA GLY A 491 12.15 5.68 -2.14
C GLY A 491 11.31 5.26 -0.95
N ARG A 492 10.89 6.24 -0.16
CA ARG A 492 10.02 6.08 1.02
C ARG A 492 8.90 7.10 0.98
N THR A 493 7.88 6.93 1.80
CA THR A 493 6.78 7.91 1.96
C THR A 493 6.97 8.69 3.26
N THR A 494 6.33 9.85 3.38
CA THR A 494 6.20 10.55 4.67
C THR A 494 5.29 9.79 5.63
N ASP A 495 5.47 10.05 6.93
CA ASP A 495 4.67 9.43 8.01
C ASP A 495 3.34 10.18 8.22
N THR A 496 2.64 10.49 7.13
CA THR A 496 1.31 11.13 7.13
C THR A 496 0.29 10.21 6.45
N ILE A 497 -1.00 10.49 6.61
CA ILE A 497 -2.04 9.73 5.90
C ILE A 497 -2.07 10.10 4.41
N THR A 498 -2.43 9.14 3.55
CA THR A 498 -2.44 9.28 2.08
C THR A 498 -3.32 10.43 1.55
N ALA A 499 -4.32 10.85 2.32
CA ALA A 499 -5.21 11.95 1.96
C ALA A 499 -4.58 13.35 2.14
N MET A 500 -3.49 13.50 2.90
CA MET A 500 -2.92 14.81 3.18
C MET A 500 -2.08 15.35 1.99
N PRO A 501 -2.01 16.69 1.78
CA PRO A 501 -1.07 17.31 0.84
C PRO A 501 0.41 17.04 1.20
N ASP A 502 0.69 16.83 2.49
CA ASP A 502 2.02 16.50 3.02
C ASP A 502 2.43 15.03 2.74
N TYR A 503 1.54 14.19 2.21
CA TYR A 503 1.86 12.82 1.83
C TYR A 503 2.68 12.79 0.54
N GLN A 504 3.99 12.52 0.66
CA GLN A 504 4.95 12.58 -0.45
C GLN A 504 5.92 11.41 -0.47
N SER A 505 6.33 10.97 -1.67
CA SER A 505 7.50 10.11 -1.80
C SER A 505 8.78 10.92 -1.70
N LEU A 506 9.76 10.40 -1.00
CA LEU A 506 11.08 10.98 -0.79
C LEU A 506 12.14 9.98 -1.23
N ARG A 507 13.29 10.51 -1.66
CA ARG A 507 14.51 9.71 -1.91
C ARG A 507 14.31 8.59 -2.95
N GLY A 508 13.45 8.79 -3.95
CA GLY A 508 13.19 7.79 -5.00
C GLY A 508 14.35 7.57 -5.98
N GLY A 509 15.33 8.48 -6.01
CA GLY A 509 16.40 8.43 -7.02
C GLY A 509 15.83 8.44 -8.44
N HIS A 510 16.56 7.90 -9.41
CA HIS A 510 16.13 7.92 -10.81
C HIS A 510 16.72 6.79 -11.67
N GLY A 511 15.99 6.40 -12.73
CA GLY A 511 16.43 5.42 -13.71
C GLY A 511 16.63 3.99 -13.17
N ASN A 512 15.99 3.64 -12.06
CA ASN A 512 16.04 2.29 -11.48
C ASN A 512 15.01 1.38 -12.17
N VAL A 513 15.35 0.10 -12.32
CA VAL A 513 14.52 -0.87 -13.05
C VAL A 513 14.35 -2.16 -12.24
N VAL A 514 13.10 -2.59 -12.09
CA VAL A 514 12.71 -3.92 -11.60
C VAL A 514 12.10 -4.69 -12.76
N GLN A 515 12.71 -5.82 -13.16
CA GLN A 515 12.25 -6.54 -14.34
C GLN A 515 12.41 -8.06 -14.31
N ASN A 516 11.66 -8.75 -15.17
CA ASN A 516 11.74 -10.19 -15.40
C ASN A 516 11.60 -11.02 -14.11
N SER A 517 10.97 -10.47 -13.07
CA SER A 517 10.97 -11.02 -11.72
C SER A 517 9.63 -11.64 -11.37
N TYR A 518 9.64 -12.61 -10.45
CA TYR A 518 8.44 -13.16 -9.84
C TYR A 518 8.32 -12.61 -8.42
N LEU A 519 7.30 -11.81 -8.15
CA LEU A 519 7.07 -11.15 -6.87
C LEU A 519 5.74 -11.66 -6.31
N HIS A 520 5.76 -12.49 -5.28
CA HIS A 520 4.55 -13.21 -4.88
C HIS A 520 4.43 -13.48 -3.39
N ASP A 521 3.22 -13.82 -2.92
CA ASP A 521 2.95 -14.09 -1.50
C ASP A 521 3.38 -12.91 -0.62
N LEU A 522 2.82 -11.74 -0.94
CA LEU A 522 3.19 -10.45 -0.36
C LEU A 522 2.10 -9.98 0.59
N GLY A 523 2.48 -9.62 1.82
CA GLY A 523 1.56 -9.01 2.77
C GLY A 523 1.15 -7.59 2.34
N GLY A 524 2.11 -6.84 1.80
CA GLY A 524 1.92 -5.56 1.11
C GLY A 524 1.88 -5.73 -0.40
N GLY A 525 2.49 -4.79 -1.13
CA GLY A 525 2.41 -4.66 -2.58
C GLY A 525 3.60 -5.24 -3.36
N GLY A 526 3.64 -4.96 -4.66
CA GLY A 526 4.73 -5.39 -5.53
C GLY A 526 5.90 -4.41 -5.49
N VAL A 527 5.81 -3.37 -6.31
CA VAL A 527 6.86 -2.36 -6.46
C VAL A 527 6.31 -0.96 -6.16
N LEU A 528 6.87 -0.30 -5.15
CA LEU A 528 6.72 1.15 -4.99
C LEU A 528 7.73 1.86 -5.89
N LEU A 529 7.21 2.64 -6.84
CA LEU A 529 7.93 3.44 -7.83
C LEU A 529 7.86 4.92 -7.43
N GLY A 530 8.67 5.32 -6.46
CA GLY A 530 8.86 6.72 -6.08
C GLY A 530 9.99 7.36 -6.88
N GLY A 531 9.99 8.69 -7.00
CA GLY A 531 11.04 9.46 -7.68
C GLY A 531 10.49 10.48 -8.69
N GLY A 532 11.37 11.38 -9.13
CA GLY A 532 10.97 12.62 -9.78
C GLY A 532 10.56 13.69 -8.78
N ASP A 533 10.36 14.90 -9.28
CA ASP A 533 10.04 16.08 -8.48
C ASP A 533 8.84 16.80 -9.10
N ARG A 534 7.72 16.84 -8.37
CA ARG A 534 6.49 17.49 -8.85
C ARG A 534 6.59 19.01 -8.90
N ALA A 535 7.47 19.64 -8.11
CA ALA A 535 7.63 21.09 -8.16
C ALA A 535 8.29 21.54 -9.48
N THR A 536 9.20 20.73 -10.01
CA THR A 536 9.94 21.01 -11.24
C THR A 536 9.48 20.20 -12.45
N LEU A 537 8.63 19.19 -12.23
CA LEU A 537 8.24 18.14 -13.19
C LEU A 537 9.44 17.36 -13.75
N GLU A 538 10.55 17.29 -12.99
CA GLU A 538 11.67 16.42 -13.33
C GLU A 538 11.25 14.95 -13.17
N ARG A 539 11.45 14.16 -14.22
CA ARG A 539 11.08 12.74 -14.24
C ARG A 539 12.04 11.89 -13.41
N GLY A 540 11.49 10.98 -12.60
CA GLY A 540 12.25 9.91 -11.94
C GLY A 540 12.67 8.81 -12.92
N GLY A 541 11.81 8.45 -13.88
CA GLY A 541 12.11 7.43 -14.88
C GLY A 541 12.41 6.05 -14.28
N ASN A 542 11.84 5.75 -13.12
CA ASN A 542 11.92 4.41 -12.52
C ASN A 542 10.86 3.49 -13.17
N VAL A 543 11.21 2.22 -13.38
CA VAL A 543 10.40 1.29 -14.18
C VAL A 543 10.23 -0.06 -13.48
N ALA A 544 9.00 -0.56 -13.43
CA ALA A 544 8.70 -1.96 -13.17
C ALA A 544 8.12 -2.60 -14.45
N ARG A 545 8.80 -3.61 -15.01
CA ARG A 545 8.34 -4.25 -16.26
C ARG A 545 8.61 -5.74 -16.39
N HIS A 546 7.79 -6.44 -17.17
CA HIS A 546 7.94 -7.87 -17.42
C HIS A 546 8.00 -8.69 -16.11
N ASN A 547 7.33 -8.23 -15.06
CA ASN A 547 7.23 -8.98 -13.81
C ASN A 547 5.90 -9.73 -13.76
N GLU A 548 5.91 -10.88 -13.10
CA GLU A 548 4.69 -11.52 -12.58
C GLU A 548 4.55 -11.12 -11.11
N ILE A 549 3.42 -10.49 -10.76
CA ILE A 549 3.13 -10.01 -9.42
C ILE A 549 1.82 -10.63 -8.94
N ALA A 550 1.90 -11.52 -7.96
CA ALA A 550 0.80 -12.39 -7.58
C ALA A 550 0.55 -12.41 -6.06
N ARG A 551 -0.69 -12.64 -5.61
CA ARG A 551 -1.00 -12.89 -4.19
C ARG A 551 -0.44 -11.81 -3.26
N PHE A 552 -0.73 -10.55 -3.60
CA PHE A 552 -0.32 -9.36 -2.85
C PHE A 552 -1.50 -8.72 -2.10
N SER A 553 -1.25 -7.72 -1.27
CA SER A 553 -2.19 -7.09 -0.33
C SER A 553 -2.85 -8.08 0.64
N LYS A 554 -2.15 -9.16 1.01
CA LYS A 554 -2.70 -10.20 1.91
C LYS A 554 -2.93 -9.69 3.34
N LEU A 555 -2.12 -8.72 3.80
CA LEU A 555 -2.12 -8.23 5.18
C LEU A 555 -2.59 -6.77 5.30
N ALA A 556 -2.53 -5.98 4.22
CA ALA A 556 -2.86 -4.54 4.23
C ALA A 556 -3.63 -4.06 3.00
N THR A 557 -4.54 -3.10 3.19
CA THR A 557 -5.18 -2.37 2.09
C THR A 557 -4.28 -1.24 1.55
N TYR A 558 -4.55 -0.74 0.33
CA TYR A 558 -3.75 0.31 -0.34
C TYR A 558 -2.26 -0.03 -0.49
N THR A 559 -1.94 -1.29 -0.74
CA THR A 559 -0.58 -1.79 -1.01
C THR A 559 -0.52 -2.46 -2.39
N PRO A 560 -0.58 -1.68 -3.49
CA PRO A 560 -0.79 -2.22 -4.84
C PRO A 560 0.43 -2.95 -5.41
N ALA A 561 0.24 -3.73 -6.47
CA ALA A 561 1.33 -4.30 -7.26
C ALA A 561 2.25 -3.23 -7.86
N GLY A 562 1.68 -2.11 -8.29
CA GLY A 562 2.42 -0.92 -8.72
C GLY A 562 1.96 0.33 -7.97
N TYR A 563 2.85 0.94 -7.18
CA TYR A 563 2.57 2.23 -6.54
C TYR A 563 3.40 3.32 -7.20
N LEU A 564 2.78 4.10 -8.10
CA LEU A 564 3.46 5.15 -8.85
C LEU A 564 3.30 6.49 -8.13
N TYR A 565 4.40 7.03 -7.63
CA TYR A 565 4.43 8.33 -6.96
C TYR A 565 5.51 9.23 -7.58
N GLY A 566 5.23 10.54 -7.68
CA GLY A 566 6.20 11.54 -8.11
C GLY A 566 5.97 11.98 -9.55
N VAL A 567 6.98 11.86 -10.42
CA VAL A 567 6.85 12.24 -11.84
C VAL A 567 7.52 11.23 -12.75
N GLY A 568 6.81 10.77 -13.77
CA GLY A 568 7.39 10.12 -14.93
C GLY A 568 7.90 8.69 -14.73
N ASN A 569 7.35 7.96 -13.76
CA ASN A 569 7.63 6.54 -13.53
C ASN A 569 6.70 5.63 -14.36
N SER A 570 7.07 4.38 -14.56
CA SER A 570 6.37 3.48 -15.48
C SER A 570 6.19 2.07 -14.93
N PHE A 571 4.98 1.53 -15.09
CA PHE A 571 4.59 0.17 -14.74
C PHE A 571 4.05 -0.50 -16.00
N GLU A 572 4.88 -1.30 -16.67
CA GLU A 572 4.60 -1.73 -18.04
C GLU A 572 4.84 -3.22 -18.28
N TYR A 573 4.04 -3.88 -19.12
CA TYR A 573 4.25 -5.29 -19.50
C TYR A 573 4.25 -6.29 -18.33
N ASN A 574 3.57 -6.00 -17.22
CA ASN A 574 3.50 -6.88 -16.07
C ASN A 574 2.25 -7.79 -16.11
N TYR A 575 2.37 -9.00 -15.57
CA TYR A 575 1.25 -9.86 -15.23
C TYR A 575 0.89 -9.62 -13.75
N VAL A 576 -0.34 -9.20 -13.46
CA VAL A 576 -0.76 -8.87 -12.09
C VAL A 576 -2.02 -9.62 -11.73
N HIS A 577 -1.98 -10.47 -10.71
CA HIS A 577 -3.11 -11.34 -10.40
C HIS A 577 -3.26 -11.76 -8.93
N ASP A 578 -4.45 -12.29 -8.62
CA ASP A 578 -4.80 -12.88 -7.34
C ASP A 578 -4.67 -11.92 -6.14
N ALA A 579 -5.35 -10.77 -6.20
CA ALA A 579 -5.30 -9.79 -5.11
C ALA A 579 -6.69 -9.39 -4.57
N PRO A 580 -6.83 -9.21 -3.25
CA PRO A 580 -8.08 -8.75 -2.64
C PRO A 580 -8.34 -7.25 -2.89
N HIS A 581 -7.32 -6.47 -3.26
CA HIS A 581 -7.39 -5.02 -3.45
C HIS A 581 -6.95 -4.59 -4.86
N MET A 582 -6.77 -3.28 -5.04
CA MET A 582 -6.38 -2.61 -6.28
C MET A 582 -4.97 -3.01 -6.73
N ALA A 583 -4.77 -3.06 -8.04
CA ALA A 583 -3.51 -3.48 -8.64
C ALA A 583 -2.52 -2.32 -8.79
N VAL A 584 -3.00 -1.10 -9.08
CA VAL A 584 -2.15 0.08 -9.28
C VAL A 584 -2.73 1.30 -8.58
N GLN A 585 -1.86 2.04 -7.88
CA GLN A 585 -2.16 3.39 -7.38
C GLN A 585 -1.31 4.43 -8.10
N ILE A 586 -1.95 5.50 -8.57
CA ILE A 586 -1.27 6.65 -9.17
C ILE A 586 -1.38 7.86 -8.23
N MET A 587 -0.24 8.42 -7.85
CA MET A 587 -0.11 9.63 -7.03
C MET A 587 1.00 10.53 -7.58
N GLY A 588 0.80 11.06 -8.79
CA GLY A 588 1.81 11.89 -9.44
C GLY A 588 1.47 12.27 -10.87
N ASN A 589 2.50 12.68 -11.61
CA ASN A 589 2.41 13.24 -12.95
C ASN A 589 3.13 12.37 -13.97
N ASP A 590 2.68 12.42 -15.23
CA ASP A 590 3.27 11.75 -16.39
C ASP A 590 3.60 10.25 -16.24
N MET A 591 2.81 9.57 -15.42
CA MET A 591 2.96 8.14 -15.14
C MET A 591 2.48 7.33 -16.34
N ARG A 592 3.06 6.14 -16.49
CA ARG A 592 2.62 5.17 -17.52
C ARG A 592 2.24 3.85 -16.89
N VAL A 593 1.04 3.37 -17.22
CA VAL A 593 0.55 2.04 -16.86
C VAL A 593 0.15 1.37 -18.16
N ASN A 594 1.12 0.78 -18.86
CA ASN A 594 0.92 0.36 -20.25
C ASN A 594 1.22 -1.13 -20.50
N HIS A 595 0.46 -1.77 -21.38
CA HIS A 595 0.68 -3.16 -21.79
C HIS A 595 0.66 -4.19 -20.65
N ASN A 596 -0.05 -3.95 -19.55
CA ASN A 596 -0.16 -4.91 -18.45
C ASN A 596 -1.37 -5.82 -18.63
N HIS A 597 -1.33 -6.99 -17.99
CA HIS A 597 -2.46 -7.88 -17.84
C HIS A 597 -2.86 -7.96 -16.37
N PHE A 598 -4.05 -7.45 -16.05
CA PHE A 598 -4.66 -7.52 -14.73
C PHE A 598 -5.70 -8.64 -14.73
N TYR A 599 -5.55 -9.62 -13.85
CA TYR A 599 -6.43 -10.78 -13.81
C TYR A 599 -6.83 -11.13 -12.37
N ASP A 600 -8.13 -11.17 -12.09
CA ASP A 600 -8.65 -11.63 -10.79
C ASP A 600 -8.15 -10.81 -9.58
N VAL A 601 -8.37 -9.50 -9.66
CA VAL A 601 -7.97 -8.49 -8.66
C VAL A 601 -9.20 -7.75 -8.10
N VAL A 602 -9.02 -7.04 -6.98
CA VAL A 602 -10.09 -6.33 -6.24
C VAL A 602 -11.18 -7.27 -5.70
N LYS A 603 -10.77 -8.45 -5.21
CA LYS A 603 -11.70 -9.52 -4.79
C LYS A 603 -12.49 -9.21 -3.50
N ASN A 604 -11.99 -8.32 -2.63
CA ASN A 604 -12.55 -8.07 -1.31
C ASN A 604 -12.45 -6.58 -0.87
N ALA A 605 -12.62 -5.65 -1.82
CA ALA A 605 -12.72 -4.22 -1.53
C ALA A 605 -13.93 -3.63 -2.28
N GLY A 606 -14.42 -2.48 -1.81
CA GLY A 606 -15.40 -1.66 -2.53
C GLY A 606 -14.89 -0.22 -2.64
N ASP A 607 -15.51 0.59 -3.50
CA ASP A 607 -15.06 1.95 -3.81
C ASP A 607 -13.64 1.95 -4.41
N MET A 608 -13.39 1.03 -5.34
CA MET A 608 -12.07 0.76 -5.89
C MET A 608 -12.07 0.58 -7.41
N GLY A 609 -10.89 0.83 -7.99
CA GLY A 609 -10.54 0.44 -9.35
C GLY A 609 -9.36 -0.54 -9.36
N ALA A 610 -9.21 -1.34 -10.41
CA ALA A 610 -7.97 -2.09 -10.62
C ALA A 610 -6.78 -1.12 -10.76
N VAL A 611 -6.97 -0.03 -11.50
CA VAL A 611 -6.12 1.17 -11.47
C VAL A 611 -6.91 2.29 -10.78
N TYR A 612 -6.28 2.92 -9.78
CA TYR A 612 -6.91 3.92 -8.93
C TYR A 612 -6.05 5.18 -8.77
N ALA A 613 -6.71 6.35 -8.82
CA ALA A 613 -6.13 7.64 -8.42
C ALA A 613 -7.22 8.48 -7.74
N GLY A 614 -6.85 9.38 -6.82
CA GLY A 614 -7.86 10.20 -6.15
C GLY A 614 -7.36 11.50 -5.54
N ARG A 615 -8.28 12.45 -5.33
CA ARG A 615 -8.09 13.67 -4.50
C ARG A 615 -6.96 14.61 -4.97
N ASP A 616 -6.71 14.75 -6.27
CA ASP A 616 -5.74 15.75 -6.77
C ASP A 616 -6.05 16.18 -8.21
N PHE A 617 -6.34 17.47 -8.41
CA PHE A 617 -6.56 18.09 -9.73
C PHE A 617 -5.31 18.12 -10.61
N THR A 618 -4.15 17.96 -9.99
CA THR A 618 -2.86 18.21 -10.62
C THR A 618 -2.14 16.92 -10.98
N TYR A 619 -2.74 15.74 -10.87
CA TYR A 619 -2.18 14.47 -11.37
C TYR A 619 -2.30 14.34 -12.91
N LEU A 620 -1.76 15.33 -13.63
CA LEU A 620 -1.83 15.46 -15.07
C LEU A 620 -0.82 14.57 -15.81
N GLY A 621 -1.09 14.31 -17.09
CA GLY A 621 -0.16 13.63 -18.00
C GLY A 621 -0.11 12.11 -17.86
N ASN A 622 -0.94 11.53 -17.00
CA ASN A 622 -0.93 10.09 -16.74
C ASN A 622 -1.57 9.29 -17.88
N GLU A 623 -0.92 8.22 -18.31
CA GLU A 623 -1.33 7.34 -19.41
C GLU A 623 -1.62 5.93 -18.90
N ILE A 624 -2.79 5.41 -19.27
CA ILE A 624 -3.19 4.03 -19.01
C ILE A 624 -3.63 3.44 -20.34
N ALA A 625 -2.72 2.71 -21.00
CA ALA A 625 -2.93 2.30 -22.37
C ALA A 625 -2.54 0.86 -22.70
N TYR A 626 -3.23 0.28 -23.67
CA TYR A 626 -2.91 -1.05 -24.20
C TYR A 626 -2.94 -2.17 -23.15
N ASN A 627 -3.68 -2.00 -22.05
CA ASN A 627 -3.79 -3.00 -20.99
C ASN A 627 -4.96 -3.96 -21.25
N HIS A 628 -4.87 -5.13 -20.64
CA HIS A 628 -5.95 -6.11 -20.59
C HIS A 628 -6.42 -6.31 -19.16
N PHE A 629 -7.72 -6.13 -18.90
CA PHE A 629 -8.35 -6.32 -17.60
C PHE A 629 -9.33 -7.47 -17.65
N GLU A 630 -9.23 -8.40 -16.71
CA GLU A 630 -10.11 -9.56 -16.59
C GLU A 630 -10.50 -9.84 -15.15
N LYS A 631 -11.78 -10.19 -14.95
CA LYS A 631 -12.31 -10.67 -13.66
C LYS A 631 -12.06 -9.70 -12.51
N ILE A 632 -12.44 -8.43 -12.69
CA ILE A 632 -12.40 -7.47 -11.59
C ILE A 632 -13.53 -7.79 -10.60
N GLY A 633 -13.19 -7.93 -9.32
CA GLY A 633 -14.12 -8.40 -8.29
C GLY A 633 -15.25 -7.41 -7.95
N GLY A 634 -16.42 -7.96 -7.57
CA GLY A 634 -17.50 -7.22 -6.93
C GLY A 634 -18.12 -6.11 -7.78
N SER A 635 -18.36 -4.95 -7.15
CA SER A 635 -18.91 -3.74 -7.78
C SER A 635 -17.82 -2.73 -8.16
N ASN A 636 -16.61 -3.20 -8.50
CA ASN A 636 -15.45 -2.36 -8.72
C ASN A 636 -15.13 -2.15 -10.20
N ASP A 637 -14.32 -1.12 -10.46
CA ASP A 637 -14.08 -0.60 -11.80
C ASP A 637 -12.72 -1.05 -12.35
N ALA A 638 -12.53 -1.03 -13.67
CA ALA A 638 -11.18 -1.26 -14.22
C ALA A 638 -10.29 -0.01 -13.99
N LEU A 639 -10.81 1.17 -14.29
CA LEU A 639 -10.22 2.46 -13.92
C LEU A 639 -11.17 3.25 -13.02
N TYR A 640 -10.68 3.70 -11.87
CA TYR A 640 -11.41 4.58 -10.98
C TYR A 640 -10.61 5.85 -10.64
N MET A 641 -11.11 7.00 -11.08
CA MET A 641 -10.58 8.32 -10.77
C MET A 641 -11.48 8.96 -9.71
N ASP A 642 -11.11 8.77 -8.45
CA ASP A 642 -11.90 9.18 -7.29
C ASP A 642 -11.72 10.66 -6.94
N ASP A 643 -12.72 11.25 -6.28
CA ASP A 643 -12.67 12.58 -5.66
C ASP A 643 -11.95 13.64 -6.52
N GLY A 644 -12.26 13.71 -7.82
CA GLY A 644 -11.72 14.77 -8.66
C GLY A 644 -10.37 14.59 -9.30
N ALA A 645 -9.76 13.41 -9.18
CA ALA A 645 -8.51 13.16 -9.85
C ALA A 645 -8.63 13.44 -11.36
N SER A 646 -7.65 14.15 -11.91
CA SER A 646 -7.77 14.84 -13.20
C SER A 646 -6.59 14.54 -14.11
N GLY A 647 -6.77 14.71 -15.43
CA GLY A 647 -5.69 14.62 -16.42
C GLY A 647 -5.22 13.21 -16.78
N VAL A 648 -6.04 12.17 -16.59
CA VAL A 648 -5.75 10.82 -17.08
C VAL A 648 -6.14 10.62 -18.54
N ARG A 649 -5.31 9.88 -19.28
CA ARG A 649 -5.57 9.40 -20.63
C ARG A 649 -5.68 7.88 -20.66
N PHE A 650 -6.90 7.36 -20.74
CA PHE A 650 -7.22 5.94 -20.80
C PHE A 650 -7.57 5.51 -22.23
N HIS A 651 -6.71 4.75 -22.90
CA HIS A 651 -6.98 4.39 -24.30
C HIS A 651 -6.46 3.02 -24.75
N HIS A 652 -7.10 2.44 -25.76
CA HIS A 652 -6.70 1.18 -26.37
C HIS A 652 -6.64 0.01 -25.36
N ASN A 653 -7.43 0.08 -24.29
CA ASN A 653 -7.53 -0.98 -23.30
C ASN A 653 -8.66 -1.95 -23.67
N VAL A 654 -8.51 -3.21 -23.25
CA VAL A 654 -9.57 -4.22 -23.31
C VAL A 654 -9.98 -4.57 -21.89
N VAL A 655 -11.22 -4.23 -21.53
CA VAL A 655 -11.80 -4.55 -20.23
C VAL A 655 -12.85 -5.65 -20.41
N ASN A 656 -12.64 -6.78 -19.77
CA ASN A 656 -13.49 -7.96 -19.88
C ASN A 656 -13.97 -8.42 -18.50
N GLY A 657 -15.16 -7.96 -18.11
CA GLY A 657 -15.80 -8.28 -16.83
C GLY A 657 -15.33 -7.39 -15.67
N SER A 658 -16.11 -6.35 -15.40
CA SER A 658 -16.02 -5.44 -14.24
C SER A 658 -17.38 -4.79 -13.99
N ASN A 659 -17.53 -4.01 -12.91
CA ASN A 659 -18.71 -3.16 -12.71
C ASN A 659 -18.72 -2.02 -13.74
N SER A 660 -17.67 -1.19 -13.74
CA SER A 660 -17.46 -0.20 -14.79
C SER A 660 -16.19 -0.43 -15.57
N GLY A 661 -16.22 -0.08 -16.85
CA GLY A 661 -15.02 0.07 -17.66
C GLY A 661 -14.14 1.22 -17.17
N VAL A 662 -14.76 2.39 -17.01
CA VAL A 662 -14.15 3.58 -16.39
C VAL A 662 -15.17 4.23 -15.48
N ASN A 663 -14.69 4.79 -14.38
CA ASN A 663 -15.46 5.63 -13.48
C ASN A 663 -14.67 6.91 -13.18
N PHE A 664 -15.09 8.01 -13.80
CA PHE A 664 -14.58 9.34 -13.48
C PHE A 664 -15.51 9.97 -12.43
N ASN A 665 -15.12 9.91 -11.15
CA ASN A 665 -15.87 10.52 -10.07
C ASN A 665 -15.46 11.99 -9.92
N SER A 666 -16.04 12.82 -10.80
CA SER A 666 -15.65 14.21 -11.04
C SER A 666 -14.26 14.35 -11.69
N GLY A 667 -13.72 15.57 -11.66
CA GLY A 667 -12.41 15.90 -12.21
C GLY A 667 -12.49 16.54 -13.60
N HIS A 668 -11.33 16.94 -14.09
CA HIS A 668 -11.14 17.74 -15.28
C HIS A 668 -10.13 17.05 -16.22
N SER A 669 -10.27 17.24 -17.54
CA SER A 669 -9.30 16.73 -18.54
C SER A 669 -9.07 15.21 -18.54
N ASN A 670 -10.02 14.42 -18.04
CA ASN A 670 -9.94 12.95 -18.09
C ASN A 670 -10.46 12.43 -19.43
N THR A 671 -9.72 11.56 -20.10
CA THR A 671 -10.12 11.03 -21.42
C THR A 671 -10.16 9.50 -21.42
N ALA A 672 -11.19 8.93 -22.04
CA ALA A 672 -11.37 7.50 -22.24
C ALA A 672 -11.71 7.22 -23.71
N ASN A 673 -10.67 6.98 -24.52
CA ASN A 673 -10.79 6.94 -25.99
C ASN A 673 -10.33 5.60 -26.57
N ASP A 674 -11.02 5.10 -27.61
CA ASP A 674 -10.62 3.89 -28.33
C ASP A 674 -10.47 2.69 -27.37
N ASN A 675 -11.45 2.40 -26.52
CA ASN A 675 -11.39 1.27 -25.57
C ASN A 675 -12.46 0.22 -25.89
N VAL A 676 -12.18 -1.04 -25.56
CA VAL A 676 -13.15 -2.14 -25.69
C VAL A 676 -13.63 -2.56 -24.31
N PHE A 677 -14.95 -2.55 -24.12
CA PHE A 677 -15.62 -2.93 -22.89
C PHE A 677 -16.53 -4.13 -23.14
N VAL A 678 -16.18 -5.27 -22.58
CA VAL A 678 -16.91 -6.54 -22.70
C VAL A 678 -17.52 -6.88 -21.35
N GLY A 679 -18.85 -7.02 -21.32
CA GLY A 679 -19.57 -7.48 -20.13
C GLY A 679 -19.47 -6.53 -18.92
N VAL A 680 -19.30 -5.23 -19.15
CA VAL A 680 -19.35 -4.20 -18.10
C VAL A 680 -20.80 -3.73 -17.87
N LYS A 681 -21.13 -3.28 -16.65
CA LYS A 681 -22.47 -2.73 -16.35
C LYS A 681 -22.63 -1.27 -16.77
N HIS A 682 -21.55 -0.50 -16.79
CA HIS A 682 -21.55 0.86 -17.31
C HIS A 682 -20.15 1.29 -17.72
N VAL A 683 -20.12 2.38 -18.49
CA VAL A 683 -18.91 3.14 -18.81
C VAL A 683 -19.32 4.59 -18.59
N GLY A 684 -18.60 5.35 -17.78
CA GLY A 684 -19.06 6.72 -17.58
C GLY A 684 -18.36 7.53 -16.52
N HIS A 685 -19.06 8.60 -16.19
CA HIS A 685 -18.64 9.59 -15.22
C HIS A 685 -19.63 9.52 -14.05
N GLY A 686 -19.11 9.28 -12.85
CA GLY A 686 -19.89 8.93 -11.65
C GLY A 686 -20.45 10.13 -10.88
N GLY A 687 -19.95 11.34 -11.12
CA GLY A 687 -20.36 12.53 -10.37
C GLY A 687 -19.83 13.81 -10.98
N ILE A 688 -20.58 14.90 -10.93
CA ILE A 688 -19.99 16.25 -10.96
C ILE A 688 -20.00 16.76 -9.51
N TYR A 689 -19.21 17.80 -9.20
CA TYR A 689 -18.95 18.25 -7.82
C TYR A 689 -20.20 18.67 -6.99
N HIS A 690 -21.42 18.62 -7.54
CA HIS A 690 -22.70 18.76 -6.82
C HIS A 690 -23.69 17.64 -7.10
N GLN A 691 -24.36 17.18 -6.04
CA GLN A 691 -25.58 16.36 -6.10
C GLN A 691 -26.64 16.88 -5.11
N LYS A 692 -27.93 16.64 -5.38
CA LYS A 692 -29.05 16.77 -4.43
C LYS A 692 -29.45 18.18 -3.93
N GLY A 693 -29.31 19.24 -4.73
CA GLY A 693 -30.02 20.52 -4.50
C GLY A 693 -29.56 21.36 -3.30
N GLU A 694 -28.27 21.30 -2.95
CA GLU A 694 -27.71 21.80 -1.68
C GLU A 694 -27.14 23.24 -1.66
N THR A 695 -26.85 23.66 -0.42
CA THR A 695 -26.65 25.00 0.17
C THR A 695 -25.18 25.43 0.38
N ARG A 696 -24.20 24.77 -0.26
CA ARG A 696 -22.75 25.11 -0.22
C ARG A 696 -22.00 24.48 -1.41
N LEU A 697 -20.99 25.16 -1.99
CA LEU A 697 -20.13 24.66 -3.08
C LEU A 697 -18.64 24.61 -2.67
N PRO A 698 -17.82 23.60 -3.09
CA PRO A 698 -18.15 22.15 -3.09
C PRO A 698 -17.26 21.30 -2.16
N LEU A 699 -17.75 20.08 -1.83
CA LEU A 699 -17.20 18.91 -1.11
C LEU A 699 -16.71 19.03 0.35
N ASP A 700 -16.98 17.96 1.10
CA ASP A 700 -16.45 17.71 2.45
C ASP A 700 -14.91 17.66 2.49
N ASN A 701 -14.23 17.20 1.42
CA ASN A 701 -12.76 17.09 1.33
C ASN A 701 -12.09 18.17 0.44
N SER A 702 -12.80 19.26 0.14
CA SER A 702 -12.33 20.25 -0.84
C SER A 702 -11.05 20.97 -0.47
N TRP A 703 -10.77 21.13 0.81
CA TRP A 703 -9.52 21.72 1.25
C TRP A 703 -8.31 20.94 0.73
N VAL A 704 -8.33 19.60 0.72
CA VAL A 704 -7.19 18.78 0.23
C VAL A 704 -6.94 19.10 -1.24
N LEU A 705 -8.00 19.08 -2.02
CA LEU A 705 -7.95 19.36 -3.45
C LEU A 705 -7.39 20.76 -3.73
N HIS A 706 -7.87 21.77 -2.99
CA HIS A 706 -7.41 23.15 -3.14
C HIS A 706 -5.96 23.31 -2.72
N SER A 707 -5.56 22.69 -1.61
CA SER A 707 -4.20 22.79 -1.10
C SER A 707 -3.20 22.12 -2.02
N ARG A 708 -3.56 20.95 -2.59
CA ARG A 708 -2.74 20.28 -3.62
C ARG A 708 -2.64 21.12 -4.89
N PHE A 709 -3.76 21.69 -5.36
CA PHE A 709 -3.75 22.62 -6.49
C PHE A 709 -2.84 23.83 -6.23
N LYS A 710 -3.02 24.52 -5.10
CA LYS A 710 -2.25 25.73 -4.77
C LYS A 710 -0.76 25.47 -4.62
N THR A 711 -0.37 24.26 -4.17
CA THR A 711 1.03 23.86 -4.05
C THR A 711 1.79 23.95 -5.39
N PHE A 712 1.09 23.85 -6.53
CA PHE A 712 1.72 23.82 -7.85
C PHE A 712 1.30 24.95 -8.79
N LEU A 713 0.08 25.46 -8.67
CA LEU A 713 -0.51 26.37 -9.65
C LEU A 713 -0.96 27.73 -9.07
N ASP A 714 -0.66 28.03 -7.80
CA ASP A 714 -1.10 29.28 -7.17
C ASP A 714 -0.06 29.90 -6.22
N VAL A 715 0.38 31.13 -6.53
CA VAL A 715 1.39 31.87 -5.77
C VAL A 715 0.73 32.81 -4.75
N ARG A 716 1.01 32.55 -3.47
CA ARG A 716 0.44 33.21 -2.30
C ARG A 716 1.48 33.30 -1.20
N GLU A 717 2.21 34.40 -1.22
CA GLU A 717 3.31 34.65 -0.29
C GLU A 717 2.83 34.49 1.16
N GLY A 718 3.44 33.55 1.89
CA GLY A 718 3.15 33.27 3.30
C GLY A 718 2.12 32.17 3.59
N GLU A 719 1.45 31.58 2.58
CA GLU A 719 0.57 30.42 2.78
C GLU A 719 1.36 29.08 2.76
N LYS A 720 1.01 28.10 3.63
CA LYS A 720 1.72 26.80 3.77
C LYS A 720 1.74 25.98 2.47
N TYR A 721 0.63 25.96 1.74
CA TYR A 721 0.45 25.19 0.51
C TYR A 721 0.35 26.12 -0.69
N SER A 722 1.46 26.78 -1.01
CA SER A 722 1.52 27.71 -2.13
C SER A 722 2.74 27.45 -3.00
N ALA A 723 2.53 27.56 -4.30
CA ALA A 723 3.57 27.48 -5.31
C ALA A 723 4.49 28.70 -5.25
N THR A 724 5.70 28.55 -5.78
CA THR A 724 6.53 29.68 -6.15
C THR A 724 6.27 30.07 -7.62
N PRO A 725 6.59 31.31 -8.04
CA PRO A 725 6.52 31.68 -9.45
C PRO A 725 7.28 30.72 -10.37
N GLU A 726 8.40 30.18 -9.90
CA GLU A 726 9.20 29.21 -10.63
C GLU A 726 8.48 27.87 -10.80
N THR A 727 7.82 27.37 -9.75
CA THR A 727 6.98 26.16 -9.83
C THR A 727 5.86 26.35 -10.85
N VAL A 728 5.12 27.45 -10.77
CA VAL A 728 4.01 27.73 -11.72
C VAL A 728 4.53 27.82 -13.16
N ALA A 729 5.65 28.53 -13.36
CA ALA A 729 6.26 28.65 -14.69
C ALA A 729 6.70 27.28 -15.26
N ALA A 730 7.30 26.42 -14.43
CA ALA A 730 7.70 25.07 -14.84
C ALA A 730 6.49 24.21 -15.24
N TRP A 731 5.38 24.31 -14.50
CA TRP A 731 4.14 23.63 -14.83
C TRP A 731 3.51 24.13 -16.13
N HIS A 732 3.44 25.44 -16.31
CA HIS A 732 2.90 26.03 -17.54
C HIS A 732 3.76 25.65 -18.75
N GLU A 733 5.08 25.76 -18.67
CA GLU A 733 5.99 25.36 -19.74
C GLU A 733 5.77 23.89 -20.12
N HIS A 734 5.85 22.99 -19.13
CA HIS A 734 5.74 21.55 -19.35
C HIS A 734 4.43 21.14 -20.03
N TYR A 735 3.29 21.73 -19.63
CA TYR A 735 1.97 21.34 -20.16
C TYR A 735 1.49 22.20 -21.33
N THR A 736 2.29 23.15 -21.84
CA THR A 736 1.89 23.97 -23.01
C THR A 736 2.88 23.93 -24.18
N ASP A 737 4.14 23.54 -23.96
CA ASP A 737 5.18 23.57 -24.99
C ASP A 737 5.14 22.39 -25.99
N GLY A 738 4.44 21.30 -25.63
CA GLY A 738 4.31 20.07 -26.42
C GLY A 738 5.57 19.20 -26.50
N GLN A 739 6.56 19.39 -25.62
CA GLN A 739 7.79 18.59 -25.60
C GLN A 739 7.61 17.23 -24.92
N ALA A 740 6.84 17.19 -23.82
CA ALA A 740 6.47 15.94 -23.17
C ALA A 740 5.50 15.14 -24.04
N THR A 741 5.67 13.81 -24.11
CA THR A 741 4.86 12.94 -24.98
C THR A 741 4.39 11.67 -24.28
N TYR A 742 3.17 11.26 -24.62
CA TYR A 742 2.63 9.94 -24.34
C TYR A 742 3.38 8.86 -25.11
N SER A 743 3.13 7.58 -24.79
CA SER A 743 3.79 6.45 -25.43
C SER A 743 3.54 6.36 -26.95
N ASP A 744 2.42 6.90 -27.42
CA ASP A 744 2.07 6.98 -28.85
C ASP A 744 2.67 8.22 -29.57
N GLY A 745 3.48 9.01 -28.86
CA GLY A 745 4.12 10.22 -29.39
C GLY A 745 3.20 11.45 -29.45
N LYS A 746 1.93 11.35 -29.01
CA LYS A 746 1.09 12.55 -28.86
C LYS A 746 1.64 13.43 -27.75
N PRO A 747 1.66 14.76 -27.92
CA PRO A 747 2.07 15.67 -26.87
C PRO A 747 1.18 15.56 -25.62
N ILE A 748 1.80 15.65 -24.45
CA ILE A 748 1.11 15.83 -23.17
C ILE A 748 0.90 17.32 -22.99
N VAL A 749 -0.27 17.82 -23.39
CA VAL A 749 -0.57 19.26 -23.35
C VAL A 749 -1.94 19.54 -22.73
N TYR A 750 -1.98 20.54 -21.86
CA TYR A 750 -3.17 21.13 -21.27
C TYR A 750 -3.08 22.66 -21.40
N PRO A 751 -3.23 23.24 -22.60
CA PRO A 751 -3.05 24.69 -22.83
C PRO A 751 -3.91 25.60 -21.95
N GLN A 752 -5.04 25.08 -21.48
CA GLN A 752 -5.97 25.74 -20.57
C GLN A 752 -5.48 25.84 -19.12
N VAL A 753 -4.38 25.16 -18.75
CA VAL A 753 -3.87 25.13 -17.38
C VAL A 753 -3.59 26.53 -16.82
N GLU A 754 -3.18 27.48 -17.67
CA GLU A 754 -2.93 28.88 -17.29
C GLU A 754 -4.19 29.63 -16.86
N ARG A 755 -5.37 29.09 -17.21
CA ARG A 755 -6.67 29.67 -16.91
C ARG A 755 -7.42 28.91 -15.84
N TRP A 756 -6.94 27.74 -15.43
CA TRP A 756 -7.57 26.97 -14.39
C TRP A 756 -7.58 27.71 -13.07
N TYR A 757 -8.73 27.70 -12.43
CA TYR A 757 -8.86 28.30 -11.10
C TYR A 757 -9.83 27.54 -10.21
N VAL A 758 -9.62 27.73 -8.92
CA VAL A 758 -10.54 27.37 -7.86
C VAL A 758 -11.03 28.67 -7.22
N PRO A 759 -12.31 29.05 -7.39
CA PRO A 759 -12.88 30.24 -6.76
C PRO A 759 -12.76 30.10 -5.24
N ARG A 760 -12.00 31.00 -4.62
CA ARG A 760 -11.77 31.04 -3.16
C ARG A 760 -12.10 32.40 -2.56
N VAL A 761 -11.71 33.47 -3.23
CA VAL A 761 -11.99 34.83 -2.78
C VAL A 761 -12.80 35.57 -3.82
N THR A 762 -13.65 36.45 -3.33
CA THR A 762 -14.42 37.34 -4.16
C THR A 762 -13.50 38.30 -4.92
N ALA A 763 -14.05 39.02 -5.90
CA ALA A 763 -13.35 40.09 -6.61
C ALA A 763 -12.82 41.19 -5.67
N THR A 764 -13.33 41.26 -4.43
CA THR A 764 -12.87 42.19 -3.39
C THR A 764 -11.81 41.60 -2.44
N GLY A 765 -11.48 40.31 -2.59
CA GLY A 765 -10.50 39.60 -1.77
C GLY A 765 -11.06 38.95 -0.49
N ALA A 766 -12.36 39.03 -0.23
CA ALA A 766 -13.00 38.31 0.88
C ALA A 766 -13.18 36.82 0.55
N GLU A 767 -13.02 35.91 1.52
CA GLU A 767 -13.28 34.48 1.34
C GLU A 767 -14.72 34.24 0.84
N CYS A 768 -14.85 33.33 -0.13
CA CYS A 768 -16.11 32.96 -0.73
C CYS A 768 -16.89 32.06 0.20
N THR A 769 -18.08 32.52 0.52
CA THR A 769 -19.04 31.83 1.39
C THR A 769 -20.10 31.13 0.55
N ALA A 770 -20.88 30.26 1.19
CA ALA A 770 -22.07 29.66 0.58
C ALA A 770 -23.00 30.69 -0.10
N ALA A 771 -23.09 31.92 0.42
CA ALA A 771 -23.91 32.98 -0.15
C ALA A 771 -23.34 33.55 -1.46
N ASP A 772 -22.01 33.57 -1.62
CA ASP A 772 -21.34 34.10 -2.82
C ASP A 772 -21.55 33.19 -4.02
N TYR A 773 -21.64 31.89 -3.75
CA TYR A 773 -21.94 30.81 -4.69
C TYR A 773 -23.39 30.79 -5.19
N ALA A 774 -24.24 31.70 -4.72
CA ALA A 774 -25.61 31.83 -5.17
C ALA A 774 -25.71 32.33 -6.62
N THR A 775 -26.86 32.09 -7.26
CA THR A 775 -27.12 32.54 -8.64
C THR A 775 -27.03 34.05 -8.81
N ALA A 776 -27.33 34.83 -7.77
CA ALA A 776 -27.26 36.30 -7.80
C ALA A 776 -25.89 36.85 -7.38
N GLY A 777 -24.92 36.00 -7.03
CA GLY A 777 -23.57 36.45 -6.70
C GLY A 777 -22.96 37.21 -7.89
N THR A 778 -22.38 38.37 -7.64
CA THR A 778 -21.63 39.15 -8.66
C THR A 778 -20.15 39.27 -8.34
N GLU A 779 -19.73 38.67 -7.24
CA GLU A 779 -18.46 38.95 -6.60
C GLU A 779 -17.35 37.98 -7.02
N GLY A 780 -17.40 37.39 -8.22
CA GLY A 780 -16.34 36.50 -8.72
C GLY A 780 -16.33 35.05 -8.19
N CYS A 781 -17.25 34.71 -7.28
CA CYS A 781 -17.52 33.34 -6.84
C CYS A 781 -18.95 32.91 -7.12
N SER A 782 -19.61 33.53 -8.10
CA SER A 782 -21.01 33.24 -8.40
C SER A 782 -21.20 31.85 -8.99
N ARG A 783 -22.44 31.37 -8.97
CA ARG A 783 -22.81 30.14 -9.69
C ARG A 783 -22.33 30.15 -11.15
N ALA A 784 -22.42 31.30 -11.84
CA ALA A 784 -21.96 31.41 -13.21
C ALA A 784 -20.43 31.23 -13.31
N THR A 785 -19.67 31.81 -12.38
CA THR A 785 -18.21 31.66 -12.34
C THR A 785 -17.78 30.25 -11.95
N VAL A 786 -18.50 29.54 -11.08
CA VAL A 786 -18.09 28.20 -10.63
C VAL A 786 -18.54 27.10 -11.59
N TRP A 787 -19.74 27.21 -12.16
CA TRP A 787 -20.36 26.13 -12.94
C TRP A 787 -20.53 26.44 -14.41
N ASP A 788 -20.66 27.70 -14.82
CA ASP A 788 -20.83 28.01 -16.25
C ASP A 788 -19.48 28.27 -16.94
N ASP A 789 -18.44 28.63 -16.20
CA ASP A 789 -17.10 28.86 -16.73
C ASP A 789 -16.37 27.53 -17.02
N ALA A 790 -15.97 27.34 -18.28
CA ALA A 790 -15.28 26.13 -18.72
C ALA A 790 -13.84 26.03 -18.18
N ASP A 791 -13.25 27.12 -17.69
CA ASP A 791 -11.91 27.14 -17.12
C ASP A 791 -11.91 26.84 -15.60
N SER A 792 -13.07 26.68 -14.95
CA SER A 792 -13.14 26.26 -13.54
C SER A 792 -12.84 24.76 -13.38
N LEU A 793 -12.01 24.39 -12.39
CA LEU A 793 -11.72 22.98 -12.06
C LEU A 793 -12.92 22.18 -11.56
N TYR A 794 -14.04 22.85 -11.27
CA TYR A 794 -15.29 22.20 -10.89
C TYR A 794 -16.18 21.83 -12.08
N VAL A 795 -15.86 22.36 -13.26
CA VAL A 795 -16.58 22.05 -14.50
C VAL A 795 -15.79 20.98 -15.26
N PRO A 796 -16.44 19.90 -15.72
CA PRO A 796 -15.74 18.81 -16.39
C PRO A 796 -15.48 19.09 -17.89
N SER A 797 -15.05 20.31 -18.25
CA SER A 797 -14.97 20.78 -19.64
C SER A 797 -13.99 20.02 -20.52
N GLY A 798 -12.95 19.43 -19.94
CA GLY A 798 -11.95 18.63 -20.65
C GLY A 798 -12.23 17.13 -20.71
N VAL A 799 -13.38 16.64 -20.22
CA VAL A 799 -13.64 15.20 -20.14
C VAL A 799 -14.06 14.64 -21.51
N GLU A 800 -13.44 13.54 -21.95
CA GLU A 800 -13.80 12.86 -23.21
C GLU A 800 -14.09 11.38 -22.97
N ILE A 801 -15.16 10.85 -23.56
CA ILE A 801 -15.45 9.41 -23.58
C ILE A 801 -15.93 9.05 -24.98
N ASP A 802 -14.99 8.63 -25.83
CA ASP A 802 -15.17 8.57 -27.28
C ASP A 802 -14.63 7.27 -27.89
N HIS A 803 -15.11 6.91 -29.09
CA HIS A 803 -14.64 5.72 -29.83
C HIS A 803 -14.64 4.41 -29.01
N ALA A 804 -15.62 4.25 -28.14
CA ALA A 804 -15.71 3.06 -27.31
C ALA A 804 -16.46 1.92 -28.01
N VAL A 805 -15.93 0.71 -27.92
CA VAL A 805 -16.60 -0.53 -28.34
C VAL A 805 -17.23 -1.17 -27.11
N VAL A 806 -18.55 -1.35 -27.09
CA VAL A 806 -19.30 -1.90 -25.94
C VAL A 806 -20.00 -3.19 -26.34
N VAL A 807 -19.73 -4.26 -25.60
CA VAL A 807 -20.21 -5.61 -25.90
C VAL A 807 -21.01 -6.20 -24.74
N GLY A 808 -22.26 -6.58 -24.98
CA GLY A 808 -23.04 -7.46 -24.09
C GLY A 808 -23.50 -6.88 -22.74
N GLY A 809 -23.40 -5.58 -22.48
CA GLY A 809 -23.78 -4.94 -21.20
C GLY A 809 -25.20 -4.35 -21.15
N GLY A 810 -25.83 -4.38 -19.97
CA GLY A 810 -27.07 -3.68 -19.65
C GLY A 810 -26.80 -2.26 -19.13
N SER A 811 -27.55 -1.28 -19.64
CA SER A 811 -27.34 0.19 -19.56
C SER A 811 -25.99 0.66 -20.13
N GLY A 812 -26.05 1.45 -21.21
CA GLY A 812 -24.87 2.00 -21.89
C GLY A 812 -24.13 3.06 -21.08
N PHE A 813 -23.67 4.11 -21.75
CA PHE A 813 -22.95 5.19 -21.07
C PHE A 813 -23.80 5.87 -20.00
N LEU A 814 -23.22 6.05 -18.82
CA LEU A 814 -23.80 6.86 -17.75
C LEU A 814 -23.23 8.27 -17.83
N GLU A 815 -24.09 9.21 -18.21
CA GLU A 815 -23.81 10.63 -18.09
C GLU A 815 -24.32 11.13 -16.73
N THR A 816 -23.45 11.78 -15.96
CA THR A 816 -23.89 12.44 -14.73
C THR A 816 -24.66 13.70 -15.06
N THR A 817 -25.75 13.92 -14.31
CA THR A 817 -26.51 15.16 -14.31
C THR A 817 -26.50 15.78 -12.90
N ALA A 818 -26.17 17.07 -12.78
CA ALA A 818 -26.50 17.83 -11.56
C ALA A 818 -27.69 18.74 -11.79
N THR A 819 -28.59 18.72 -10.82
CA THR A 819 -29.78 19.56 -10.78
C THR A 819 -29.67 20.54 -9.62
N PHE A 820 -29.95 21.80 -9.90
CA PHE A 820 -30.02 22.89 -8.93
C PHE A 820 -31.45 23.38 -8.85
N THR A 821 -31.88 23.87 -7.69
CA THR A 821 -33.28 24.25 -7.42
C THR A 821 -33.55 25.75 -7.49
N GLU A 822 -32.54 26.61 -7.35
CA GLU A 822 -32.72 28.06 -7.20
C GLU A 822 -31.77 28.92 -8.09
N PRO A 823 -32.18 29.29 -9.32
CA PRO A 823 -33.33 28.77 -10.05
C PRO A 823 -33.05 27.34 -10.53
N ALA A 824 -34.13 26.66 -10.90
CA ALA A 824 -34.07 25.33 -11.50
C ALA A 824 -33.13 25.35 -12.72
N ALA A 825 -32.02 24.61 -12.64
CA ALA A 825 -31.14 24.40 -13.78
C ALA A 825 -30.43 23.06 -13.69
N GLU A 826 -30.19 22.49 -14.85
CA GLU A 826 -29.63 21.16 -15.01
C GLU A 826 -28.34 21.25 -15.82
N TYR A 827 -27.32 20.55 -15.36
CA TYR A 827 -26.03 20.46 -16.00
C TYR A 827 -25.68 19.01 -16.23
N ASN A 828 -25.29 18.70 -17.46
CA ASN A 828 -24.81 17.40 -17.85
C ASN A 828 -23.38 17.54 -18.38
N LEU A 829 -22.65 16.43 -18.41
CA LEU A 829 -21.25 16.42 -18.85
C LEU A 829 -21.11 16.89 -20.31
N SER A 830 -22.04 16.50 -21.18
CA SER A 830 -22.08 16.86 -22.60
C SER A 830 -22.27 18.34 -22.87
N ARG A 831 -22.67 19.15 -21.88
CA ARG A 831 -22.73 20.60 -22.00
C ARG A 831 -21.37 21.22 -22.31
N TRP A 832 -20.30 20.68 -21.74
CA TRP A 832 -18.96 21.24 -21.87
C TRP A 832 -17.99 20.37 -22.68
N SER A 833 -18.46 19.21 -23.15
CA SER A 833 -17.69 18.35 -24.04
C SER A 833 -18.60 17.72 -25.08
N ASP A 834 -18.29 17.95 -26.34
CA ASP A 834 -19.00 17.36 -27.49
C ASP A 834 -18.55 15.92 -27.79
N LYS A 835 -17.66 15.35 -26.95
CA LYS A 835 -17.08 14.01 -27.12
C LYS A 835 -17.46 13.02 -26.03
N VAL A 836 -18.47 13.34 -25.22
CA VAL A 836 -18.97 12.43 -24.21
C VAL A 836 -19.99 11.48 -24.85
N ASN A 837 -19.73 10.18 -24.75
CA ASN A 837 -20.60 9.15 -25.34
C ASN A 837 -20.80 9.34 -26.85
N THR A 838 -19.72 9.66 -27.57
CA THR A 838 -19.77 9.83 -29.04
C THR A 838 -19.07 8.70 -29.77
N ARG A 839 -19.55 8.44 -31.00
CA ARG A 839 -18.95 7.48 -31.95
C ARG A 839 -18.70 6.10 -31.35
N SER A 840 -19.57 5.63 -30.47
CA SER A 840 -19.48 4.28 -29.88
C SER A 840 -19.97 3.20 -30.85
N VAL A 841 -19.39 2.01 -30.77
CA VAL A 841 -19.86 0.80 -31.46
C VAL A 841 -20.47 -0.13 -30.40
N ALA A 842 -21.78 -0.29 -30.43
CA ALA A 842 -22.47 -1.27 -29.60
C ALA A 842 -22.63 -2.58 -30.37
N ALA A 843 -22.30 -3.70 -29.74
CA ALA A 843 -22.45 -5.04 -30.30
C ALA A 843 -23.10 -5.99 -29.29
N ALA A 844 -23.88 -6.95 -29.78
CA ALA A 844 -24.53 -7.95 -28.94
C ALA A 844 -23.54 -9.03 -28.47
N SER A 845 -22.44 -9.23 -29.20
CA SER A 845 -21.43 -10.24 -28.89
C SER A 845 -20.04 -9.81 -29.35
N VAL A 846 -19.00 -10.43 -28.77
CA VAL A 846 -17.59 -10.17 -29.14
C VAL A 846 -17.35 -10.51 -30.62
N ALA A 847 -17.92 -11.60 -31.11
CA ALA A 847 -17.75 -12.02 -32.50
C ALA A 847 -18.25 -10.98 -33.52
N GLU A 848 -19.31 -10.23 -33.19
CA GLU A 848 -19.89 -9.20 -34.06
C GLU A 848 -18.96 -7.99 -34.24
N THR A 849 -18.17 -7.66 -33.22
CA THR A 849 -17.19 -6.57 -33.32
C THR A 849 -16.03 -6.92 -34.27
N GLY A 850 -15.80 -8.23 -34.49
CA GLY A 850 -14.62 -8.74 -35.18
C GLY A 850 -13.39 -8.88 -34.29
N LEU A 851 -13.50 -8.67 -32.97
CA LEU A 851 -12.42 -8.88 -32.01
C LEU A 851 -12.21 -10.38 -31.73
N ASP A 852 -10.95 -10.80 -31.69
CA ASP A 852 -10.50 -12.06 -31.13
C ASP A 852 -9.89 -11.81 -29.75
N LEU A 853 -10.46 -12.38 -28.68
CA LEU A 853 -9.98 -12.19 -27.29
C LEU A 853 -8.69 -12.95 -26.97
N ASP A 854 -8.37 -13.99 -27.75
CA ASP A 854 -7.14 -14.75 -27.57
C ASP A 854 -5.95 -13.94 -28.08
N THR A 855 -6.13 -13.18 -29.17
CA THR A 855 -5.09 -12.35 -29.77
C THR A 855 -5.21 -10.86 -29.45
N LEU A 856 -6.36 -10.42 -28.94
CA LEU A 856 -6.78 -9.02 -28.73
C LEU A 856 -6.82 -8.17 -30.02
N ARG A 857 -6.95 -8.81 -31.19
CA ARG A 857 -6.92 -8.15 -32.49
C ARG A 857 -8.28 -8.13 -33.17
N PHE A 858 -8.55 -7.04 -33.88
CA PHE A 858 -9.71 -6.91 -34.75
C PHE A 858 -9.44 -7.51 -36.13
N SER A 859 -10.40 -8.23 -36.68
CA SER A 859 -10.40 -8.63 -38.08
C SER A 859 -10.65 -7.42 -39.00
N GLY A 860 -10.36 -7.55 -40.30
CA GLY A 860 -10.70 -6.54 -41.31
C GLY A 860 -12.20 -6.45 -41.64
N SER A 861 -13.05 -7.16 -40.89
CA SER A 861 -14.50 -7.26 -41.04
C SER A 861 -15.20 -7.19 -39.67
N GLY A 862 -16.51 -6.94 -39.66
CA GLY A 862 -17.29 -6.79 -38.43
C GLY A 862 -17.63 -5.33 -38.12
N ALA A 863 -18.48 -5.11 -37.11
CA ALA A 863 -19.09 -3.81 -36.83
C ALA A 863 -18.05 -2.71 -36.54
N VAL A 864 -16.92 -3.05 -35.90
CA VAL A 864 -15.86 -2.08 -35.61
C VAL A 864 -15.11 -1.66 -36.88
N ALA A 865 -14.77 -2.61 -37.74
CA ALA A 865 -14.13 -2.31 -39.02
C ALA A 865 -15.05 -1.49 -39.95
N GLU A 866 -16.36 -1.73 -39.90
CA GLU A 866 -17.37 -0.94 -40.62
C GLU A 866 -17.50 0.48 -40.10
N ALA A 867 -17.45 0.67 -38.77
CA ALA A 867 -17.62 1.97 -38.14
C ALA A 867 -16.35 2.85 -38.15
N TYR A 868 -15.18 2.27 -37.84
CA TYR A 868 -13.93 3.00 -37.67
C TYR A 868 -12.96 2.86 -38.86
N GLY A 869 -13.20 1.88 -39.74
CA GLY A 869 -12.42 1.70 -40.97
C GLY A 869 -11.10 0.96 -40.79
N ALA A 870 -10.51 0.56 -41.93
CA ALA A 870 -9.32 -0.29 -41.95
C ALA A 870 -8.05 0.38 -41.38
N ALA A 871 -7.95 1.72 -41.41
CA ALA A 871 -6.81 2.45 -40.86
C ALA A 871 -6.78 2.34 -39.33
N TRP A 872 -7.93 2.54 -38.67
CA TRP A 872 -8.08 2.39 -37.23
C TRP A 872 -7.79 0.95 -36.79
N VAL A 873 -8.34 -0.05 -37.51
CA VAL A 873 -8.07 -1.47 -37.21
C VAL A 873 -6.57 -1.80 -37.32
N ALA A 874 -5.88 -1.25 -38.32
CA ALA A 874 -4.45 -1.44 -38.49
C ALA A 874 -3.61 -0.73 -37.41
N GLU A 875 -4.09 0.39 -36.87
CA GLU A 875 -3.49 1.08 -35.73
C GLU A 875 -3.67 0.28 -34.45
N TRP A 876 -4.91 -0.11 -34.12
CA TRP A 876 -5.22 -0.98 -32.99
C TRP A 876 -4.35 -2.23 -32.98
N ASN A 877 -4.35 -3.00 -34.07
CA ASN A 877 -3.63 -4.28 -34.16
C ASN A 877 -2.11 -4.15 -34.10
N ARG A 878 -1.56 -2.94 -34.26
CA ARG A 878 -0.13 -2.66 -34.13
C ARG A 878 0.30 -2.51 -32.67
N HIS A 879 -0.58 -1.96 -31.85
CA HIS A 879 -0.28 -1.60 -30.46
C HIS A 879 -0.95 -2.53 -29.44
N VAL A 880 -2.10 -3.12 -29.78
CA VAL A 880 -2.83 -4.06 -28.92
C VAL A 880 -2.65 -5.49 -29.44
N THR A 881 -2.08 -6.34 -28.58
CA THR A 881 -1.80 -7.74 -28.89
C THR A 881 -1.71 -8.54 -27.58
N ALA A 882 -2.15 -9.78 -27.60
CA ALA A 882 -1.95 -10.71 -26.48
C ALA A 882 -0.48 -11.10 -26.29
N GLU A 883 0.32 -11.05 -27.36
CA GLU A 883 1.75 -11.34 -27.30
C GLU A 883 2.51 -10.21 -26.59
N GLY A 884 3.15 -10.52 -25.46
CA GLY A 884 3.99 -9.57 -24.73
C GLY A 884 3.27 -8.63 -23.76
N ILE A 885 1.93 -8.62 -23.70
CA ILE A 885 1.12 -7.76 -22.81
C ILE A 885 1.14 -8.17 -21.32
N GLY A 886 2.23 -8.76 -20.85
CA GLY A 886 2.26 -9.37 -19.52
C GLY A 886 1.30 -10.57 -19.39
N ARG A 887 0.84 -11.17 -20.49
CA ARG A 887 0.20 -12.49 -20.44
C ARG A 887 1.28 -13.58 -20.27
N PRO A 888 1.03 -14.63 -19.46
CA PRO A 888 1.97 -15.73 -19.24
C PRO A 888 2.22 -16.62 -20.47
#